data_AF-A0A8C9SWH0-F1
#
_entry.id   AF-A0A8C9SWH0-F1
#
_cell.length_a   1.000
_cell.length_b   1.000
_cell.length_c   1.000
_cell.angle_alpha   90.00
_cell.angle_beta   90.00
_cell.angle_gamma   90.00
#
_symmetry.space_group_name_H-M   'P 1'
#
loop_
_entity.id
_entity.type
_entity.pdbx_description
1 polymer ?
#
loop_
_entity_poly.entity_id
_entity_poly.type
_entity_poly.pdbx_seq_one_letter_code
_entity_poly.pdbx_strand_id
1 'polypeptide(L)'
;MPSTSRAGSLKDPEIAELFFKEDPEKLFTDLREIGHGSFGAVYFARDVRSTEVVAIKKMSYSGKQSNEKWQDIIKEVKFLQRIQHPNSIQYKGCYLREHTAWLVMEYCLGSASDLLEVHKKPLQELEIAAITHGALQGLAYLHSHNMIHRDIKAGNILLTEPGQVKLADFGSASIASPANSFVGTPYWMAPEVILAMDEGQYDGKVDIWSLGITCIELAERKPPLFNMNAMSALYHIAQNESPTLQSTEWSDYFRNFVDSCLQKIPQDRLDSEELLKHAFVLRARPETVLTDLIQRTKDAVRELDNLQYRKMKKILFQEAHNGPVAEAPDGEEEPEHGAGRTGTVSSVGSNQSIPSMSISASSQSSSVNSLPDAAADDHSELELMEGDHTVMSNSSIVHTLNLFYHDNPDPRSRPSEPQPPPAQTPRQKPYRNREHFATIRTASLVTRQMQEHEQDSELREQMSGYKRMRRQNQKQLMALENKLKAEMDEHRLRLDKELETQRNSFAAELEKLVKKHQATMEKDAKTFANDEKKFQQHIQAQQKKELASFLESQKREYKLRKEQLKEELNENQSTPKKEKQEWLSKQKENFQHFQAEEEANLLRRQRQYLELECRRFKRRILIARHNVEQDLVREELNKRQTQKDLEHAMLLRHHESMQELEFRQLSSVQRMRAELIRVQHQTELTNQNEYNKRRERELRRKHVMEVRQQPKSLKVIHLPFLYLLCIYRGAPHPIKPSFPRIKLSYSPYYLWWECFRARSQSTTPPWWFFCWQQFCDSQY
;
A
#
# COMPACT_ATOMS: atom_id res chain seq x y z
N MET A 1 -39.63 -17.31 -5.75
CA MET A 1 -38.42 -16.56 -6.14
C MET A 1 -38.84 -15.48 -7.13
N PRO A 2 -38.60 -14.18 -6.85
CA PRO A 2 -38.68 -13.15 -7.88
C PRO A 2 -37.56 -13.39 -8.91
N SER A 3 -37.80 -13.00 -10.17
CA SER A 3 -36.81 -13.17 -11.24
C SER A 3 -35.65 -12.18 -11.07
N THR A 4 -34.45 -12.69 -10.82
CA THR A 4 -33.23 -11.87 -10.77
C THR A 4 -32.92 -11.28 -12.14
N SER A 5 -33.17 -9.99 -12.31
CA SER A 5 -32.81 -9.24 -13.52
C SER A 5 -31.32 -9.37 -13.81
N ARG A 6 -30.98 -9.86 -15.00
CA ARG A 6 -29.59 -10.01 -15.48
C ARG A 6 -28.93 -8.63 -15.60
N ALA A 7 -27.67 -8.48 -15.21
CA ALA A 7 -26.89 -7.25 -15.41
C ALA A 7 -27.05 -6.68 -16.84
N GLY A 8 -27.27 -5.37 -16.96
CA GLY A 8 -27.55 -4.69 -18.24
C GLY A 8 -28.97 -4.88 -18.81
N SER A 9 -29.88 -5.57 -18.11
CA SER A 9 -31.24 -5.82 -18.61
C SER A 9 -32.17 -4.60 -18.50
N LEU A 10 -32.19 -3.76 -19.54
CA LEU A 10 -33.12 -2.62 -19.70
C LEU A 10 -34.59 -3.04 -19.98
N LYS A 11 -35.06 -4.15 -19.39
CA LYS A 11 -36.47 -4.59 -19.46
C LYS A 11 -37.37 -3.88 -18.44
N ASP A 12 -36.76 -3.36 -17.39
CA ASP A 12 -37.40 -2.55 -16.37
C ASP A 12 -37.39 -1.08 -16.84
N PRO A 13 -38.54 -0.41 -16.97
CA PRO A 13 -38.60 0.97 -17.44
C PRO A 13 -37.87 1.95 -16.52
N GLU A 14 -37.91 1.76 -15.20
CA GLU A 14 -37.18 2.62 -14.24
C GLU A 14 -35.66 2.54 -14.42
N ILE A 15 -35.17 1.41 -14.93
CA ILE A 15 -33.75 1.21 -15.24
C ILE A 15 -33.44 1.74 -16.64
N ALA A 16 -34.35 1.58 -17.60
CA ALA A 16 -34.18 2.07 -18.97
C ALA A 16 -34.14 3.60 -19.06
N GLU A 17 -34.87 4.31 -18.21
CA GLU A 17 -34.90 5.79 -18.16
C GLU A 17 -33.61 6.42 -17.60
N LEU A 18 -32.73 5.63 -16.97
CA LEU A 18 -31.44 6.10 -16.46
C LEU A 18 -30.38 6.27 -17.56
N PHE A 19 -30.60 5.70 -18.75
CA PHE A 19 -29.62 5.66 -19.84
C PHE A 19 -30.18 6.27 -21.13
N PHE A 20 -29.41 7.18 -21.71
CA PHE A 20 -29.67 7.68 -23.05
C PHE A 20 -29.44 6.57 -24.10
N LYS A 21 -30.31 6.54 -25.11
CA LYS A 21 -30.37 5.51 -26.16
C LYS A 21 -29.41 5.76 -27.33
N GLU A 22 -28.69 6.87 -27.30
CA GLU A 22 -27.73 7.27 -28.33
C GLU A 22 -26.43 6.45 -28.18
N ASP A 23 -25.67 6.34 -29.27
CA ASP A 23 -24.40 5.59 -29.30
C ASP A 23 -23.24 6.49 -28.83
N PRO A 24 -22.67 6.30 -27.62
CA PRO A 24 -21.70 7.26 -27.06
C PRO A 24 -20.39 7.32 -27.85
N GLU A 25 -20.06 6.27 -28.61
CA GLU A 25 -18.88 6.23 -29.50
C GLU A 25 -19.03 7.15 -30.71
N LYS A 26 -20.24 7.67 -30.98
CA LYS A 26 -20.53 8.68 -32.00
C LYS A 26 -20.71 10.08 -31.43
N LEU A 27 -20.87 10.19 -30.11
CA LEU A 27 -21.11 11.46 -29.41
C LEU A 27 -19.83 12.06 -28.83
N PHE A 28 -18.87 11.23 -28.44
CA PHE A 28 -17.69 11.68 -27.71
C PHE A 28 -16.39 11.26 -28.40
N THR A 29 -15.51 12.24 -28.66
CA THR A 29 -14.22 12.05 -29.34
C THR A 29 -13.05 12.55 -28.48
N ASP A 30 -11.82 12.32 -28.94
CA ASP A 30 -10.57 12.67 -28.25
C ASP A 30 -10.48 12.14 -26.81
N LEU A 31 -10.85 10.85 -26.63
CA LEU A 31 -10.85 10.19 -25.33
C LEU A 31 -9.42 10.01 -24.79
N ARG A 32 -9.09 10.72 -23.70
CA ARG A 32 -7.78 10.67 -23.03
C ARG A 32 -7.99 10.32 -21.55
N GLU A 33 -7.35 9.27 -21.07
CA GLU A 33 -7.47 8.86 -19.66
C GLU A 33 -6.89 9.93 -18.72
N ILE A 34 -7.64 10.26 -17.66
CA ILE A 34 -7.28 11.26 -16.62
C ILE A 34 -7.26 10.67 -15.19
N GLY A 35 -7.73 9.44 -15.02
CA GLY A 35 -7.65 8.67 -13.77
C GLY A 35 -8.34 7.32 -13.87
N HIS A 36 -8.11 6.43 -12.90
CA HIS A 36 -8.77 5.12 -12.82
C HIS A 36 -9.12 4.76 -11.36
N GLY A 37 -10.11 3.90 -11.18
CA GLY A 37 -10.58 3.41 -9.88
C GLY A 37 -11.16 1.99 -9.98
N SER A 38 -11.75 1.50 -8.88
CA SER A 38 -12.33 0.15 -8.76
C SER A 38 -13.40 -0.17 -9.81
N PHE A 39 -14.21 0.82 -10.19
CA PHE A 39 -15.30 0.67 -11.15
C PHE A 39 -14.85 0.79 -12.63
N GLY A 40 -13.71 1.43 -12.89
CA GLY A 40 -13.16 1.63 -14.24
C GLY A 40 -12.34 2.91 -14.39
N ALA A 41 -12.20 3.39 -15.63
CA ALA A 41 -11.36 4.53 -15.99
C ALA A 41 -12.18 5.78 -16.34
N VAL A 42 -11.62 6.95 -16.03
CA VAL A 42 -12.19 8.28 -16.31
C VAL A 42 -11.42 8.92 -17.44
N TYR A 43 -12.14 9.44 -18.43
CA TYR A 43 -11.58 10.06 -19.63
C TYR A 43 -11.99 11.53 -19.75
N PHE A 44 -11.05 12.39 -20.11
CA PHE A 44 -11.35 13.63 -20.85
C PHE A 44 -11.91 13.23 -22.21
N ALA A 45 -12.94 13.93 -22.69
CA ALA A 45 -13.46 13.81 -24.06
C ALA A 45 -14.12 15.13 -24.49
N ARG A 46 -14.41 15.26 -25.79
CA ARG A 46 -15.23 16.36 -26.34
C ARG A 46 -16.56 15.82 -26.90
N ASP A 47 -17.68 16.45 -26.55
CA ASP A 47 -18.98 16.18 -27.17
C ASP A 47 -19.02 16.80 -28.58
N VAL A 48 -19.29 15.99 -29.60
CA VAL A 48 -19.27 16.44 -31.01
C VAL A 48 -20.42 17.39 -31.38
N ARG A 49 -21.47 17.46 -30.55
CA ARG A 49 -22.69 18.26 -30.80
C ARG A 49 -22.54 19.70 -30.33
N SER A 50 -21.98 19.88 -29.14
CA SER A 50 -21.78 21.18 -28.48
C SER A 50 -20.34 21.68 -28.57
N THR A 51 -19.40 20.80 -28.93
CA THR A 51 -17.94 20.98 -28.76
C THR A 51 -17.49 21.12 -27.29
N GLU A 52 -18.37 20.87 -26.31
CA GLU A 52 -18.07 20.97 -24.89
C GLU A 52 -17.06 19.89 -24.44
N VAL A 53 -16.15 20.25 -23.53
CA VAL A 53 -15.23 19.30 -22.88
C VAL A 53 -15.92 18.66 -21.67
N VAL A 54 -15.90 17.33 -21.60
CA VAL A 54 -16.60 16.53 -20.58
C VAL A 54 -15.68 15.48 -19.95
N ALA A 55 -16.02 15.06 -18.73
CA ALA A 55 -15.43 13.89 -18.09
C ALA A 55 -16.35 12.68 -18.27
N ILE A 56 -15.78 11.52 -18.63
CA ILE A 56 -16.52 10.27 -18.86
C ILE A 56 -15.95 9.15 -17.99
N LYS A 57 -16.67 8.75 -16.94
CA LYS A 57 -16.37 7.58 -16.11
C LYS A 57 -16.95 6.33 -16.81
N LYS A 58 -16.07 5.51 -17.41
CA LYS A 58 -16.47 4.24 -18.06
C LYS A 58 -16.44 3.11 -17.04
N MET A 59 -17.60 2.52 -16.77
CA MET A 59 -17.78 1.48 -15.74
C MET A 59 -18.24 0.17 -16.37
N SER A 60 -17.39 -0.88 -16.29
CA SER A 60 -17.71 -2.18 -16.89
C SER A 60 -18.38 -3.12 -15.90
N TYR A 61 -19.58 -3.58 -16.25
CA TYR A 61 -20.34 -4.61 -15.52
C TYR A 61 -20.16 -6.01 -16.14
N SER A 62 -19.01 -6.27 -16.77
CA SER A 62 -18.65 -7.59 -17.29
C SER A 62 -18.05 -8.52 -16.21
N GLY A 63 -18.00 -9.83 -16.51
CA GLY A 63 -17.33 -10.83 -15.66
C GLY A 63 -18.17 -11.37 -14.50
N LYS A 64 -17.49 -12.01 -13.53
CA LYS A 64 -18.12 -12.79 -12.44
C LYS A 64 -19.00 -11.95 -11.50
N GLN A 65 -18.62 -10.70 -11.26
CA GLN A 65 -19.34 -9.76 -10.37
C GLN A 65 -20.28 -8.81 -11.15
N SER A 66 -20.72 -9.21 -12.33
CA SER A 66 -21.53 -8.39 -13.24
C SER A 66 -22.80 -7.81 -12.60
N ASN A 67 -23.51 -8.58 -11.77
CA ASN A 67 -24.70 -8.11 -11.07
C ASN A 67 -24.37 -7.06 -9.98
N GLU A 68 -23.28 -7.24 -9.23
CA GLU A 68 -22.86 -6.31 -8.16
C GLU A 68 -22.48 -4.97 -8.77
N LYS A 69 -21.57 -4.98 -9.74
CA LYS A 69 -21.14 -3.79 -10.49
C LYS A 69 -22.30 -3.08 -11.18
N TRP A 70 -23.28 -3.82 -11.70
CA TRP A 70 -24.48 -3.21 -12.28
C TRP A 70 -25.33 -2.49 -11.22
N GLN A 71 -25.51 -3.06 -10.03
CA GLN A 71 -26.22 -2.36 -8.95
C GLN A 71 -25.48 -1.11 -8.49
N ASP A 72 -24.14 -1.13 -8.42
CA ASP A 72 -23.36 0.04 -8.01
C ASP A 72 -23.41 1.17 -9.06
N ILE A 73 -23.33 0.84 -10.36
CA ILE A 73 -23.58 1.80 -11.45
C ILE A 73 -24.99 2.43 -11.31
N ILE A 74 -26.01 1.62 -11.04
CA ILE A 74 -27.40 2.09 -10.88
C ILE A 74 -27.55 2.99 -9.65
N LYS A 75 -26.88 2.68 -8.53
CA LYS A 75 -26.84 3.56 -7.34
C LYS A 75 -26.19 4.90 -7.67
N GLU A 76 -25.01 4.90 -8.29
CA GLU A 76 -24.28 6.14 -8.60
C GLU A 76 -25.07 7.03 -9.56
N VAL A 77 -25.69 6.47 -10.61
CA VAL A 77 -26.55 7.22 -11.54
C VAL A 77 -27.81 7.74 -10.85
N LYS A 78 -28.53 6.91 -10.06
CA LYS A 78 -29.72 7.36 -9.31
C LYS A 78 -29.38 8.38 -8.20
N PHE A 79 -28.14 8.43 -7.70
CA PHE A 79 -27.66 9.48 -6.80
C PHE A 79 -27.37 10.77 -7.57
N LEU A 80 -26.57 10.70 -8.63
CA LEU A 80 -26.17 11.84 -9.45
C LEU A 80 -27.35 12.56 -10.13
N GLN A 81 -28.41 11.84 -10.49
CA GLN A 81 -29.66 12.44 -11.00
C GLN A 81 -30.44 13.26 -9.97
N ARG A 82 -30.14 13.12 -8.66
CA ARG A 82 -30.87 13.80 -7.57
C ARG A 82 -30.16 15.02 -7.02
N ILE A 83 -28.88 15.21 -7.31
CA ILE A 83 -28.07 16.32 -6.79
C ILE A 83 -27.94 17.43 -7.83
N GLN A 84 -28.19 18.67 -7.41
CA GLN A 84 -27.98 19.86 -8.23
C GLN A 84 -27.49 21.00 -7.33
N HIS A 85 -26.17 21.10 -7.18
CA HIS A 85 -25.52 22.09 -6.33
C HIS A 85 -24.20 22.56 -6.97
N PRO A 86 -23.82 23.87 -6.90
CA PRO A 86 -22.61 24.37 -7.54
C PRO A 86 -21.32 23.64 -7.11
N ASN A 87 -21.27 23.14 -5.87
CA ASN A 87 -20.13 22.40 -5.32
C ASN A 87 -20.25 20.87 -5.41
N SER A 88 -21.15 20.34 -6.24
CA SER A 88 -21.19 18.92 -6.59
C SER A 88 -20.96 18.77 -8.10
N ILE A 89 -20.35 17.67 -8.54
CA ILE A 89 -20.07 17.45 -9.96
C ILE A 89 -21.39 17.41 -10.77
N GLN A 90 -21.48 18.23 -11.81
CA GLN A 90 -22.65 18.26 -12.68
C GLN A 90 -22.74 16.97 -13.50
N TYR A 91 -23.77 16.17 -13.21
CA TYR A 91 -24.22 15.09 -14.07
C TYR A 91 -24.74 15.64 -15.41
N LYS A 92 -24.22 15.11 -16.53
CA LYS A 92 -24.67 15.45 -17.89
C LYS A 92 -25.44 14.31 -18.57
N GLY A 93 -25.23 13.06 -18.12
CA GLY A 93 -25.95 11.90 -18.64
C GLY A 93 -25.27 10.57 -18.34
N CYS A 94 -25.95 9.47 -18.64
CA CYS A 94 -25.34 8.15 -18.70
C CYS A 94 -25.75 7.46 -19.99
N TYR A 95 -24.81 6.78 -20.64
CA TYR A 95 -25.01 6.03 -21.88
C TYR A 95 -24.61 4.58 -21.70
N LEU A 96 -25.16 3.67 -22.51
CA LEU A 96 -24.88 2.23 -22.41
C LEU A 96 -24.31 1.69 -23.72
N ARG A 97 -23.11 1.08 -23.67
CA ARG A 97 -22.47 0.42 -24.82
C ARG A 97 -21.95 -0.95 -24.40
N GLU A 98 -22.48 -1.99 -25.03
CA GLU A 98 -22.17 -3.40 -24.76
C GLU A 98 -22.33 -3.82 -23.29
N HIS A 99 -21.23 -3.85 -22.53
CA HIS A 99 -21.15 -4.20 -21.11
C HIS A 99 -20.49 -3.08 -20.28
N THR A 100 -20.60 -1.83 -20.76
CA THR A 100 -19.98 -0.64 -20.17
C THR A 100 -20.99 0.51 -20.11
N ALA A 101 -21.19 1.07 -18.92
CA ALA A 101 -21.88 2.34 -18.73
C ALA A 101 -20.87 3.49 -18.90
N TRP A 102 -21.26 4.54 -19.61
CA TRP A 102 -20.47 5.76 -19.82
C TRP A 102 -21.19 6.90 -19.09
N LEU A 103 -20.74 7.19 -17.87
CA LEU A 103 -21.27 8.26 -17.03
C LEU A 103 -20.56 9.57 -17.38
N VAL A 104 -21.31 10.55 -17.90
CA VAL A 104 -20.81 11.82 -18.43
C VAL A 104 -21.10 12.96 -17.44
N MET A 105 -20.07 13.75 -17.17
CA MET A 105 -20.05 14.82 -16.16
C MET A 105 -19.34 16.07 -16.70
N GLU A 106 -19.45 17.21 -16.01
CA GLU A 106 -18.55 18.35 -16.26
C GLU A 106 -17.08 17.95 -16.12
N TYR A 107 -16.20 18.58 -16.91
CA TYR A 107 -14.77 18.39 -16.80
C TYR A 107 -14.17 19.31 -15.73
N CYS A 108 -13.27 18.75 -14.91
CA CYS A 108 -12.47 19.48 -13.93
C CYS A 108 -10.98 19.37 -14.30
N LEU A 109 -10.20 20.40 -14.00
CA LEU A 109 -8.76 20.46 -14.27
C LEU A 109 -8.01 19.31 -13.57
N GLY A 110 -8.36 19.04 -12.31
CA GLY A 110 -7.80 17.95 -11.52
C GLY A 110 -8.41 17.86 -10.12
N SER A 111 -7.93 16.89 -9.33
CA SER A 111 -8.25 16.75 -7.91
C SER A 111 -7.32 17.59 -7.02
N ALA A 112 -7.72 17.89 -5.80
CA ALA A 112 -6.84 18.52 -4.80
C ALA A 112 -5.61 17.64 -4.47
N SER A 113 -5.73 16.32 -4.60
CA SER A 113 -4.60 15.37 -4.51
C SER A 113 -3.61 15.53 -5.67
N ASP A 114 -4.10 15.80 -6.89
CA ASP A 114 -3.22 16.11 -8.03
C ASP A 114 -2.41 17.40 -7.78
N LEU A 115 -2.99 18.41 -7.12
CA LEU A 115 -2.27 19.64 -6.75
C LEU A 115 -1.10 19.34 -5.79
N LEU A 116 -1.34 18.52 -4.75
CA LEU A 116 -0.31 18.05 -3.82
C LEU A 116 0.80 17.25 -4.52
N GLU A 117 0.44 16.46 -5.54
CA GLU A 117 1.41 15.69 -6.30
C GLU A 117 2.17 16.53 -7.34
N VAL A 118 1.58 17.59 -7.92
CA VAL A 118 2.32 18.54 -8.77
C VAL A 118 3.35 19.31 -7.94
N HIS A 119 2.92 19.97 -6.85
CA HIS A 119 3.80 20.87 -6.09
C HIS A 119 4.81 20.17 -5.18
N LYS A 120 4.60 18.87 -4.89
CA LYS A 120 5.34 18.07 -3.89
C LYS A 120 5.43 18.74 -2.50
N LYS A 121 4.49 19.63 -2.20
CA LYS A 121 4.41 20.47 -0.98
C LYS A 121 2.96 20.47 -0.48
N PRO A 122 2.72 20.79 0.81
CA PRO A 122 1.40 21.20 1.28
C PRO A 122 0.82 22.36 0.48
N LEU A 123 -0.50 22.53 0.55
CA LEU A 123 -1.15 23.77 0.09
C LEU A 123 -1.04 24.87 1.15
N GLN A 124 -1.16 26.12 0.72
CA GLN A 124 -1.16 27.26 1.66
C GLN A 124 -2.45 27.29 2.47
N GLU A 125 -2.42 27.82 3.70
CA GLU A 125 -3.59 27.74 4.58
C GLU A 125 -4.86 28.46 4.05
N LEU A 126 -4.68 29.48 3.20
CA LEU A 126 -5.78 30.14 2.49
C LEU A 126 -6.33 29.29 1.33
N GLU A 127 -5.46 28.54 0.64
CA GLU A 127 -5.84 27.58 -0.40
C GLU A 127 -6.64 26.43 0.22
N ILE A 128 -6.18 25.88 1.36
CA ILE A 128 -6.91 24.88 2.14
C ILE A 128 -8.27 25.44 2.59
N ALA A 129 -8.32 26.62 3.20
CA ALA A 129 -9.58 27.24 3.63
C ALA A 129 -10.56 27.48 2.45
N ALA A 130 -10.06 27.78 1.26
CA ALA A 130 -10.88 27.94 0.06
C ALA A 130 -11.44 26.61 -0.47
N ILE A 131 -10.61 25.56 -0.54
CA ILE A 131 -11.04 24.21 -0.93
C ILE A 131 -12.03 23.65 0.10
N THR A 132 -11.71 23.72 1.38
CA THR A 132 -12.54 23.23 2.49
C THR A 132 -13.88 23.96 2.55
N HIS A 133 -13.94 25.29 2.32
CA HIS A 133 -15.22 26.01 2.27
C HIS A 133 -16.13 25.47 1.15
N GLY A 134 -15.61 25.31 -0.07
CA GLY A 134 -16.40 24.80 -1.20
C GLY A 134 -16.85 23.34 -1.01
N ALA A 135 -15.97 22.48 -0.50
CA ALA A 135 -16.31 21.10 -0.16
C ALA A 135 -17.41 21.05 0.91
N LEU A 136 -17.32 21.89 1.94
CA LEU A 136 -18.27 21.96 3.05
C LEU A 136 -19.65 22.52 2.62
N GLN A 137 -19.68 23.48 1.68
CA GLN A 137 -20.93 23.91 1.03
C GLN A 137 -21.61 22.75 0.29
N GLY A 138 -20.82 21.90 -0.39
CA GLY A 138 -21.32 20.67 -0.99
C GLY A 138 -21.87 19.67 0.03
N LEU A 139 -21.16 19.45 1.14
CA LEU A 139 -21.62 18.54 2.21
C LEU A 139 -22.89 19.02 2.89
N ALA A 140 -22.99 20.32 3.22
CA ALA A 140 -24.21 20.89 3.80
C ALA A 140 -25.45 20.63 2.92
N TYR A 141 -25.32 20.81 1.61
CA TYR A 141 -26.38 20.48 0.65
C TYR A 141 -26.74 18.99 0.64
N LEU A 142 -25.77 18.07 0.72
CA LEU A 142 -26.07 16.63 0.79
C LEU A 142 -26.79 16.26 2.10
N HIS A 143 -26.28 16.76 3.23
CA HIS A 143 -26.83 16.47 4.55
C HIS A 143 -28.24 17.03 4.72
N SER A 144 -28.54 18.23 4.20
CA SER A 144 -29.89 18.81 4.23
C SER A 144 -30.92 18.00 3.42
N HIS A 145 -30.47 17.12 2.53
CA HIS A 145 -31.31 16.18 1.77
C HIS A 145 -31.24 14.74 2.32
N ASN A 146 -30.69 14.54 3.53
CA ASN A 146 -30.45 13.23 4.16
C ASN A 146 -29.56 12.28 3.33
N MET A 147 -28.64 12.84 2.53
CA MET A 147 -27.65 12.09 1.77
C MET A 147 -26.29 12.12 2.46
N ILE A 148 -25.46 11.11 2.23
CA ILE A 148 -24.10 10.97 2.80
C ILE A 148 -23.15 10.56 1.67
N HIS A 149 -21.97 11.17 1.56
CA HIS A 149 -20.97 10.88 0.52
C HIS A 149 -20.10 9.67 0.85
N ARG A 150 -19.68 9.52 2.12
CA ARG A 150 -18.94 8.40 2.72
C ARG A 150 -17.55 8.12 2.14
N ASP A 151 -16.98 9.05 1.37
CA ASP A 151 -15.65 8.87 0.76
C ASP A 151 -14.97 10.22 0.44
N ILE A 152 -15.06 11.18 1.36
CA ILE A 152 -14.38 12.48 1.24
C ILE A 152 -12.87 12.31 1.48
N LYS A 153 -12.08 12.71 0.48
CA LYS A 153 -10.60 12.71 0.44
C LYS A 153 -10.12 13.70 -0.62
N ALA A 154 -8.87 14.16 -0.60
CA ALA A 154 -8.40 15.17 -1.56
C ALA A 154 -8.46 14.68 -3.03
N GLY A 155 -8.50 13.37 -3.27
CA GLY A 155 -8.72 12.78 -4.60
C GLY A 155 -10.14 12.95 -5.14
N ASN A 156 -11.14 13.08 -4.26
CA ASN A 156 -12.56 13.19 -4.59
C ASN A 156 -13.08 14.64 -4.53
N ILE A 157 -12.22 15.60 -4.19
CA ILE A 157 -12.49 17.04 -4.27
C ILE A 157 -11.77 17.58 -5.50
N LEU A 158 -12.54 17.99 -6.52
CA LEU A 158 -12.03 18.48 -7.81
C LEU A 158 -12.10 20.00 -7.91
N LEU A 159 -11.27 20.58 -8.78
CA LEU A 159 -11.31 22.00 -9.13
C LEU A 159 -11.57 22.15 -10.63
N THR A 160 -12.55 22.97 -10.99
CA THR A 160 -12.75 23.47 -12.36
C THR A 160 -11.73 24.56 -12.68
N GLU A 161 -11.44 24.83 -13.96
CA GLU A 161 -10.49 25.87 -14.37
C GLU A 161 -10.81 27.28 -13.81
N PRO A 162 -12.08 27.74 -13.71
CA PRO A 162 -12.44 28.99 -13.03
C PRO A 162 -12.30 28.99 -11.49
N GLY A 163 -11.73 27.94 -10.88
CA GLY A 163 -11.53 27.87 -9.43
C GLY A 163 -12.73 27.37 -8.62
N GLN A 164 -13.79 26.84 -9.23
CA GLN A 164 -14.92 26.27 -8.47
C GLN A 164 -14.59 24.84 -7.98
N VAL A 165 -14.76 24.63 -6.68
CA VAL A 165 -14.57 23.35 -5.97
C VAL A 165 -15.79 22.45 -6.14
N LYS A 166 -15.58 21.16 -6.44
CA LYS A 166 -16.60 20.14 -6.70
C LYS A 166 -16.37 18.87 -5.87
N LEU A 167 -17.40 18.34 -5.24
CA LEU A 167 -17.43 16.96 -4.72
C LEU A 167 -17.72 15.97 -5.86
N ALA A 168 -16.99 14.84 -5.89
CA ALA A 168 -17.06 13.83 -6.96
C ALA A 168 -16.83 12.39 -6.44
N ASP A 169 -17.08 11.40 -7.32
CA ASP A 169 -17.06 9.96 -7.04
C ASP A 169 -18.07 9.50 -5.97
N PHE A 170 -19.35 9.56 -6.34
CA PHE A 170 -20.49 9.17 -5.49
C PHE A 170 -20.76 7.66 -5.46
N GLY A 171 -19.83 6.82 -5.92
CA GLY A 171 -19.97 5.35 -5.92
C GLY A 171 -20.14 4.73 -4.52
N SER A 172 -19.65 5.42 -3.47
CA SER A 172 -19.81 5.02 -2.07
C SER A 172 -21.02 5.67 -1.37
N ALA A 173 -21.74 6.58 -2.03
CA ALA A 173 -22.72 7.45 -1.37
C ALA A 173 -24.00 6.72 -0.89
N SER A 174 -24.78 7.39 -0.05
CA SER A 174 -26.07 6.93 0.47
C SER A 174 -27.16 7.96 0.20
N ILE A 175 -28.29 7.53 -0.35
CA ILE A 175 -29.51 8.34 -0.51
C ILE A 175 -30.38 8.38 0.77
N ALA A 176 -29.84 7.92 1.89
CA ALA A 176 -30.52 7.85 3.18
C ALA A 176 -29.53 8.06 4.35
N SER A 177 -30.03 8.69 5.40
CA SER A 177 -29.37 8.92 6.68
C SER A 177 -30.39 8.63 7.80
N PRO A 178 -30.05 7.88 8.87
CA PRO A 178 -28.77 7.19 9.07
C PRO A 178 -28.51 6.04 8.08
N ALA A 179 -27.25 5.64 7.96
CA ALA A 179 -26.81 4.47 7.20
C ALA A 179 -25.97 3.52 8.08
N ASN A 180 -25.76 2.28 7.63
CA ASN A 180 -25.06 1.24 8.40
C ASN A 180 -23.99 0.46 7.61
N SER A 181 -23.98 0.48 6.27
CA SER A 181 -23.05 -0.33 5.49
C SER A 181 -21.60 0.13 5.65
N PHE A 182 -20.68 -0.79 5.93
CA PHE A 182 -19.24 -0.53 6.01
C PHE A 182 -18.65 -0.21 4.61
N VAL A 183 -18.41 1.07 4.33
CA VAL A 183 -17.85 1.60 3.06
C VAL A 183 -16.98 2.83 3.32
N GLY A 184 -16.14 3.19 2.34
CA GLY A 184 -15.25 4.37 2.37
C GLY A 184 -13.76 3.99 2.28
N THR A 185 -12.88 4.98 2.09
CA THR A 185 -11.43 4.74 2.05
C THR A 185 -10.81 4.72 3.47
N PRO A 186 -10.18 3.61 3.91
CA PRO A 186 -9.86 3.34 5.32
C PRO A 186 -9.24 4.47 6.17
N TYR A 187 -8.25 5.21 5.65
CA TYR A 187 -7.56 6.25 6.42
C TYR A 187 -8.42 7.51 6.70
N TRP A 188 -9.52 7.70 5.95
CA TRP A 188 -10.47 8.82 6.10
C TRP A 188 -11.78 8.39 6.79
N MET A 189 -11.97 7.09 7.10
CA MET A 189 -13.22 6.60 7.70
C MET A 189 -13.38 7.09 9.14
N ALA A 190 -14.61 7.46 9.52
CA ALA A 190 -14.95 7.89 10.87
C ALA A 190 -15.05 6.69 11.84
N PRO A 191 -14.70 6.84 13.13
CA PRO A 191 -14.69 5.73 14.09
C PRO A 191 -16.03 4.99 14.16
N GLU A 192 -17.15 5.72 14.10
CA GLU A 192 -18.50 5.15 14.14
C GLU A 192 -18.84 4.28 12.91
N VAL A 193 -18.26 4.53 11.73
CA VAL A 193 -18.42 3.65 10.55
C VAL A 193 -17.72 2.31 10.78
N ILE A 194 -16.57 2.34 11.47
CA ILE A 194 -15.78 1.15 11.81
C ILE A 194 -16.44 0.34 12.93
N LEU A 195 -17.07 1.02 13.90
CA LEU A 195 -17.79 0.39 14.99
C LEU A 195 -19.19 -0.12 14.59
N ALA A 196 -19.74 0.33 13.45
CA ALA A 196 -21.09 -0.03 13.00
C ALA A 196 -21.21 -1.41 12.29
N MET A 197 -20.14 -2.19 12.20
CA MET A 197 -20.03 -3.35 11.28
C MET A 197 -21.11 -4.44 11.40
N ASP A 198 -21.79 -4.58 12.55
CA ASP A 198 -22.88 -5.56 12.75
C ASP A 198 -24.28 -4.90 12.93
N GLU A 199 -24.43 -3.98 13.89
CA GLU A 199 -25.75 -3.40 14.26
C GLU A 199 -25.79 -1.85 14.32
N GLY A 200 -24.70 -1.16 14.01
CA GLY A 200 -24.60 0.29 14.22
C GLY A 200 -25.25 1.15 13.12
N GLN A 201 -25.46 2.43 13.44
CA GLN A 201 -25.90 3.45 12.49
C GLN A 201 -25.06 4.72 12.64
N TYR A 202 -24.85 5.42 11.53
CA TYR A 202 -24.11 6.69 11.45
C TYR A 202 -24.83 7.66 10.49
N ASP A 203 -24.60 8.96 10.66
CA ASP A 203 -25.25 10.05 9.89
C ASP A 203 -24.25 10.79 8.97
N GLY A 204 -24.60 12.00 8.52
CA GLY A 204 -23.73 12.85 7.69
C GLY A 204 -22.43 13.29 8.38
N LYS A 205 -22.32 13.22 9.71
CA LYS A 205 -21.11 13.67 10.42
C LYS A 205 -19.89 12.80 10.12
N VAL A 206 -20.05 11.63 9.51
CA VAL A 206 -18.93 10.82 9.00
C VAL A 206 -18.13 11.58 7.93
N ASP A 207 -18.80 12.35 7.06
CA ASP A 207 -18.14 13.14 6.02
C ASP A 207 -17.42 14.35 6.61
N ILE A 208 -17.85 14.85 7.76
CA ILE A 208 -17.15 15.90 8.51
C ILE A 208 -15.83 15.39 9.08
N TRP A 209 -15.81 14.16 9.63
CA TRP A 209 -14.55 13.53 10.04
C TRP A 209 -13.62 13.32 8.83
N SER A 210 -14.15 12.78 7.73
CA SER A 210 -13.38 12.59 6.49
C SER A 210 -12.86 13.91 5.91
N LEU A 211 -13.61 15.02 6.04
CA LEU A 211 -13.15 16.37 5.71
C LEU A 211 -12.04 16.86 6.67
N GLY A 212 -12.12 16.54 7.96
CA GLY A 212 -11.05 16.80 8.93
C GLY A 212 -9.74 16.07 8.58
N ILE A 213 -9.83 14.78 8.23
CA ILE A 213 -8.68 14.01 7.72
C ILE A 213 -8.18 14.59 6.39
N THR A 214 -9.07 15.04 5.51
CA THR A 214 -8.70 15.71 4.25
C THR A 214 -7.98 17.03 4.49
N CYS A 215 -8.35 17.78 5.53
CA CYS A 215 -7.62 18.99 5.92
C CYS A 215 -6.18 18.68 6.35
N ILE A 216 -5.95 17.59 7.09
CA ILE A 216 -4.60 17.10 7.39
C ILE A 216 -3.90 16.63 6.10
N GLU A 217 -4.59 15.93 5.19
CA GLU A 217 -4.04 15.52 3.89
C GLU A 217 -3.53 16.71 3.06
N LEU A 218 -4.26 17.83 3.02
CA LEU A 218 -3.85 19.04 2.30
C LEU A 218 -2.69 19.79 2.99
N ALA A 219 -2.56 19.65 4.32
CA ALA A 219 -1.53 20.25 5.15
C ALA A 219 -0.24 19.41 5.25
N GLU A 220 -0.33 18.09 5.17
CA GLU A 220 0.77 17.14 5.41
C GLU A 220 1.04 16.22 4.20
N ARG A 221 0.34 16.46 3.08
CA ARG A 221 0.37 15.73 1.79
C ARG A 221 -0.14 14.28 1.82
N LYS A 222 -0.52 13.77 3.00
CA LYS A 222 -1.02 12.41 3.24
C LYS A 222 -1.96 12.43 4.45
N PRO A 223 -2.94 11.52 4.54
CA PRO A 223 -3.71 11.35 5.77
C PRO A 223 -2.83 10.74 6.88
N PRO A 224 -3.22 10.88 8.16
CA PRO A 224 -2.65 10.11 9.26
C PRO A 224 -2.67 8.60 8.99
N LEU A 225 -1.74 7.87 9.60
CA LEU A 225 -1.62 6.40 9.52
C LEU A 225 -1.38 5.81 8.11
N PHE A 226 -1.11 6.62 7.07
CA PHE A 226 -0.86 6.17 5.70
C PHE A 226 0.32 5.18 5.56
N ASN A 227 1.23 5.14 6.54
CA ASN A 227 2.34 4.19 6.62
C ASN A 227 1.94 2.80 7.18
N MET A 228 0.69 2.63 7.61
CA MET A 228 0.14 1.37 8.12
C MET A 228 -0.70 0.66 7.04
N ASN A 229 -0.93 -0.64 7.18
CA ASN A 229 -1.92 -1.32 6.34
C ASN A 229 -3.35 -0.93 6.77
N ALA A 230 -4.31 -1.07 5.85
CA ALA A 230 -5.71 -0.67 6.06
C ALA A 230 -6.34 -1.24 7.34
N MET A 231 -6.18 -2.53 7.63
CA MET A 231 -6.76 -3.15 8.84
C MET A 231 -6.15 -2.59 10.13
N SER A 232 -4.85 -2.29 10.12
CA SER A 232 -4.17 -1.70 11.28
C SER A 232 -4.55 -0.23 11.47
N ALA A 233 -4.74 0.52 10.37
CA ALA A 233 -5.25 1.88 10.42
C ALA A 233 -6.70 1.93 10.96
N LEU A 234 -7.59 1.06 10.49
CA LEU A 234 -8.97 0.94 10.99
C LEU A 234 -9.01 0.65 12.50
N TYR A 235 -8.17 -0.28 12.97
CA TYR A 235 -8.04 -0.57 14.41
C TYR A 235 -7.56 0.65 15.20
N HIS A 236 -6.54 1.35 14.71
CA HIS A 236 -6.03 2.57 15.35
C HIS A 236 -7.07 3.70 15.40
N ILE A 237 -7.83 3.95 14.32
CA ILE A 237 -8.90 4.96 14.29
C ILE A 237 -10.00 4.62 15.32
N ALA A 238 -10.39 3.34 15.41
CA ALA A 238 -11.37 2.89 16.39
C ALA A 238 -10.88 3.06 17.83
N GLN A 239 -9.65 2.63 18.16
CA GLN A 239 -9.18 2.52 19.55
C GLN A 239 -8.46 3.77 20.09
N ASN A 240 -7.63 4.45 19.29
CA ASN A 240 -6.72 5.50 19.80
C ASN A 240 -7.36 6.89 19.76
N GLU A 241 -6.66 7.90 20.31
CA GLU A 241 -7.04 9.31 20.22
C GLU A 241 -7.11 9.81 18.76
N SER A 242 -7.88 10.87 18.52
CA SER A 242 -7.99 11.49 17.20
C SER A 242 -6.67 12.16 16.77
N PRO A 243 -6.31 12.10 15.48
CA PRO A 243 -5.11 12.78 14.98
C PRO A 243 -5.33 14.30 14.93
N THR A 244 -4.23 15.04 15.07
CA THR A 244 -4.18 16.51 14.99
C THR A 244 -3.12 16.94 13.97
N LEU A 245 -3.12 18.23 13.57
CA LEU A 245 -2.05 18.80 12.75
C LEU A 245 -0.72 18.78 13.52
N GLN A 246 0.33 18.19 12.93
CA GLN A 246 1.63 18.02 13.56
C GLN A 246 2.43 19.33 13.65
N SER A 247 2.25 20.25 12.71
CA SER A 247 2.99 21.51 12.68
C SER A 247 2.35 22.61 13.53
N THR A 248 3.20 23.35 14.23
CA THR A 248 2.81 24.53 15.01
C THR A 248 2.64 25.79 14.14
N GLU A 249 3.10 25.78 12.88
CA GLU A 249 3.08 26.95 12.00
C GLU A 249 1.68 27.38 11.53
N TRP A 250 0.72 26.46 11.56
CA TRP A 250 -0.69 26.72 11.22
C TRP A 250 -1.34 27.73 12.19
N SER A 251 -2.43 28.37 11.76
CA SER A 251 -3.23 29.24 12.62
C SER A 251 -4.10 28.44 13.59
N ASP A 252 -4.41 29.04 14.74
CA ASP A 252 -5.31 28.42 15.72
C ASP A 252 -6.73 28.26 15.18
N TYR A 253 -7.16 29.09 14.22
CA TYR A 253 -8.41 28.88 13.49
C TYR A 253 -8.39 27.57 12.69
N PHE A 254 -7.26 27.22 12.07
CA PHE A 254 -7.15 25.98 11.30
C PHE A 254 -7.07 24.75 12.20
N ARG A 255 -6.26 24.79 13.27
CA ARG A 255 -6.23 23.74 14.29
C ARG A 255 -7.62 23.51 14.87
N ASN A 256 -8.28 24.56 15.38
CA ASN A 256 -9.61 24.44 15.97
C ASN A 256 -10.69 23.95 14.99
N PHE A 257 -10.57 24.23 13.68
CA PHE A 257 -11.44 23.63 12.67
C PHE A 257 -11.20 22.12 12.53
N VAL A 258 -9.95 21.69 12.41
CA VAL A 258 -9.58 20.27 12.31
C VAL A 258 -10.00 19.52 13.59
N ASP A 259 -9.74 20.08 14.76
CA ASP A 259 -10.14 19.50 16.05
C ASP A 259 -11.66 19.38 16.17
N SER A 260 -12.43 20.36 15.68
CA SER A 260 -13.90 20.33 15.66
C SER A 260 -14.46 19.26 14.71
N CYS A 261 -13.77 19.02 13.58
CA CYS A 261 -14.10 17.94 12.64
C CYS A 261 -13.72 16.54 13.17
N LEU A 262 -12.67 16.44 13.99
CA LEU A 262 -12.09 15.16 14.45
C LEU A 262 -12.48 14.78 15.88
N GLN A 263 -13.62 15.28 16.37
CA GLN A 263 -14.24 14.73 17.58
C GLN A 263 -14.70 13.28 17.34
N LYS A 264 -14.18 12.33 18.13
CA LYS A 264 -14.49 10.89 17.96
C LYS A 264 -15.95 10.56 18.28
N ILE A 265 -16.61 11.32 19.15
CA ILE A 265 -18.02 11.16 19.49
C ILE A 265 -18.85 12.00 18.50
N PRO A 266 -19.76 11.41 17.69
CA PRO A 266 -20.52 12.17 16.69
C PRO A 266 -21.44 13.26 17.27
N GLN A 267 -21.85 13.12 18.54
CA GLN A 267 -22.63 14.14 19.24
C GLN A 267 -21.83 15.42 19.49
N ASP A 268 -20.52 15.29 19.79
CA ASP A 268 -19.62 16.42 20.09
C ASP A 268 -18.99 17.03 18.82
N ARG A 269 -19.00 16.30 17.70
CA ARG A 269 -18.55 16.76 16.38
C ARG A 269 -19.54 17.77 15.81
N LEU A 270 -19.08 18.96 15.40
CA LEU A 270 -19.95 19.95 14.75
C LEU A 270 -20.51 19.42 13.43
N ASP A 271 -21.70 19.87 13.05
CA ASP A 271 -22.29 19.55 11.74
C ASP A 271 -21.79 20.47 10.60
N SER A 272 -22.23 20.17 9.38
CA SER A 272 -21.87 20.92 8.17
C SER A 272 -22.34 22.38 8.16
N GLU A 273 -23.54 22.66 8.69
CA GLU A 273 -24.07 24.02 8.77
C GLU A 273 -23.41 24.81 9.88
N GLU A 274 -23.04 24.18 10.99
CA GLU A 274 -22.25 24.77 12.07
C GLU A 274 -20.84 25.14 11.59
N LEU A 275 -20.15 24.22 10.91
CA LEU A 275 -18.79 24.44 10.41
C LEU A 275 -18.73 25.49 9.28
N LEU A 276 -19.80 25.70 8.51
CA LEU A 276 -19.89 26.83 7.56
C LEU A 276 -19.81 28.19 8.26
N LYS A 277 -20.11 28.25 9.56
CA LYS A 277 -20.03 29.46 10.40
C LYS A 277 -18.67 29.61 11.08
N HIS A 278 -17.72 28.68 10.85
CA HIS A 278 -16.44 28.65 11.55
C HIS A 278 -15.44 29.70 10.99
N ALA A 279 -14.66 30.32 11.89
CA ALA A 279 -13.72 31.41 11.55
C ALA A 279 -12.70 31.03 10.46
N PHE A 280 -12.27 29.76 10.43
CA PHE A 280 -11.35 29.24 9.41
C PHE A 280 -11.85 29.38 7.97
N VAL A 281 -13.15 29.14 7.71
CA VAL A 281 -13.74 29.22 6.36
C VAL A 281 -14.31 30.60 6.06
N LEU A 282 -14.77 31.34 7.08
CA LEU A 282 -15.33 32.69 6.95
C LEU A 282 -14.30 33.83 6.86
N ARG A 283 -13.05 33.61 7.26
CA ARG A 283 -12.01 34.66 7.22
C ARG A 283 -11.80 35.21 5.81
N ALA A 284 -11.54 36.51 5.74
CA ALA A 284 -11.23 37.20 4.51
C ALA A 284 -10.00 36.58 3.81
N ARG A 285 -10.13 36.36 2.50
CA ARG A 285 -9.10 35.86 1.59
C ARG A 285 -9.29 36.49 0.22
N PRO A 286 -8.24 36.64 -0.62
CA PRO A 286 -8.43 37.07 -2.00
C PRO A 286 -9.36 36.13 -2.76
N GLU A 287 -10.22 36.68 -3.61
CA GLU A 287 -11.13 35.89 -4.47
C GLU A 287 -10.35 35.01 -5.46
N THR A 288 -9.16 35.47 -5.85
CA THR A 288 -8.26 34.80 -6.79
C THR A 288 -7.51 33.60 -6.22
N VAL A 289 -7.60 33.28 -4.92
CA VAL A 289 -6.78 32.23 -4.28
C VAL A 289 -6.80 30.90 -5.03
N LEU A 290 -7.96 30.48 -5.55
CA LEU A 290 -8.08 29.23 -6.30
C LEU A 290 -7.66 29.37 -7.78
N THR A 291 -7.86 30.52 -8.42
CA THR A 291 -7.34 30.75 -9.78
C THR A 291 -5.82 30.87 -9.80
N ASP A 292 -5.23 31.51 -8.77
CA ASP A 292 -3.79 31.67 -8.61
C ASP A 292 -3.12 30.32 -8.32
N LEU A 293 -3.73 29.50 -7.46
CA LEU A 293 -3.35 28.10 -7.25
C LEU A 293 -3.40 27.28 -8.55
N ILE A 294 -4.47 27.40 -9.34
CA ILE A 294 -4.61 26.69 -10.61
C ILE A 294 -3.55 27.15 -11.61
N GLN A 295 -3.33 28.45 -11.77
CA GLN A 295 -2.32 28.99 -12.68
C GLN A 295 -0.92 28.52 -12.26
N ARG A 296 -0.56 28.69 -10.98
CA ARG A 296 0.68 28.19 -10.38
C ARG A 296 0.86 26.68 -10.57
N THR A 297 -0.22 25.90 -10.60
CA THR A 297 -0.21 24.46 -10.88
C THR A 297 0.05 24.17 -12.36
N LYS A 298 -0.66 24.85 -13.28
CA LYS A 298 -0.42 24.74 -14.72
C LYS A 298 1.02 25.09 -15.07
N ASP A 299 1.55 26.17 -14.52
CA ASP A 299 2.92 26.63 -14.70
C ASP A 299 3.91 25.59 -14.17
N ALA A 300 3.73 25.10 -12.94
CA ALA A 300 4.54 24.03 -12.38
C ALA A 300 4.52 22.74 -13.21
N VAL A 301 3.37 22.37 -13.83
CA VAL A 301 3.28 21.20 -14.71
C VAL A 301 4.11 21.38 -16.00
N ARG A 302 4.20 22.58 -16.57
CA ARG A 302 5.01 22.83 -17.79
C ARG A 302 6.51 22.68 -17.51
N GLU A 303 6.95 22.94 -16.29
CA GLU A 303 8.36 22.79 -15.83
C GLU A 303 8.70 21.38 -15.30
N LEU A 304 7.78 20.40 -15.35
CA LEU A 304 8.05 19.03 -14.88
C LEU A 304 8.97 18.23 -15.80
N ASP A 305 9.74 17.30 -15.22
CA ASP A 305 10.50 16.31 -15.99
C ASP A 305 9.59 15.41 -16.85
N ASN A 306 10.19 14.78 -17.87
CA ASN A 306 9.47 13.94 -18.85
C ASN A 306 8.67 12.76 -18.25
N LEU A 307 9.00 12.28 -17.04
CA LEU A 307 8.28 11.20 -16.37
C LEU A 307 7.08 11.75 -15.57
N GLN A 308 7.29 12.83 -14.81
CA GLN A 308 6.24 13.48 -14.04
C GLN A 308 5.23 14.20 -14.95
N TYR A 309 5.71 14.86 -16.01
CA TYR A 309 4.86 15.46 -17.05
C TYR A 309 3.94 14.42 -17.71
N ARG A 310 4.42 13.20 -18.00
CA ARG A 310 3.58 12.13 -18.57
C ARG A 310 2.38 11.77 -17.69
N LYS A 311 2.50 11.88 -16.37
CA LYS A 311 1.40 11.68 -15.41
C LYS A 311 0.52 12.92 -15.24
N MET A 312 1.12 14.11 -15.19
CA MET A 312 0.41 15.35 -14.85
C MET A 312 -0.06 16.21 -16.02
N LYS A 313 0.30 15.89 -17.27
CA LYS A 313 -0.19 16.56 -18.49
C LYS A 313 -1.72 16.69 -18.59
N LYS A 314 -2.49 15.88 -17.84
CA LYS A 314 -3.96 16.02 -17.75
C LYS A 314 -4.42 17.40 -17.30
N ILE A 315 -3.62 18.09 -16.49
CA ILE A 315 -3.86 19.47 -16.03
C ILE A 315 -3.86 20.49 -17.20
N LEU A 316 -3.24 20.14 -18.34
CA LEU A 316 -3.07 21.01 -19.51
C LEU A 316 -3.93 20.60 -20.72
N PHE A 317 -4.78 19.58 -20.61
CA PHE A 317 -5.51 19.04 -21.78
C PHE A 317 -6.45 20.06 -22.45
N GLN A 318 -7.01 20.99 -21.68
CA GLN A 318 -7.89 22.04 -22.17
C GLN A 318 -7.14 23.15 -22.95
N GLU A 319 -5.86 23.37 -22.67
CA GLU A 319 -5.04 24.43 -23.31
C GLU A 319 -4.53 24.03 -24.70
N ALA A 320 -4.46 22.73 -24.99
CA ALA A 320 -3.84 22.14 -26.19
C ALA A 320 -4.52 22.48 -27.54
N HIS A 321 -5.50 23.40 -27.53
CA HIS A 321 -6.14 23.94 -28.74
C HIS A 321 -6.46 25.45 -28.65
N ASN A 322 -6.05 26.13 -27.57
CA ASN A 322 -6.29 27.57 -27.36
C ASN A 322 -5.03 28.44 -27.59
N GLY A 323 -3.88 27.84 -27.91
CA GLY A 323 -2.72 28.58 -28.39
C GLY A 323 -2.99 29.19 -29.77
N PRO A 324 -2.46 30.39 -30.09
CA PRO A 324 -2.58 30.94 -31.44
C PRO A 324 -1.92 29.99 -32.45
N VAL A 325 -2.52 29.88 -33.64
CA VAL A 325 -1.95 29.11 -34.75
C VAL A 325 -0.66 29.79 -35.20
N ALA A 326 0.48 29.30 -34.70
CA ALA A 326 1.79 29.71 -35.17
C ALA A 326 1.98 29.18 -36.60
N GLU A 327 2.09 30.08 -37.56
CA GLU A 327 2.21 29.76 -38.98
C GLU A 327 3.46 28.90 -39.25
N ALA A 328 3.24 27.63 -39.60
CA ALA A 328 4.22 26.81 -40.31
C ALA A 328 3.85 26.84 -41.80
N PRO A 329 4.78 27.15 -42.71
CA PRO A 329 4.46 27.46 -44.11
C PRO A 329 3.95 26.23 -44.89
N ASP A 330 3.15 26.54 -45.90
CA ASP A 330 2.22 25.67 -46.60
C ASP A 330 2.73 24.29 -47.05
N GLY A 331 1.85 23.30 -46.94
CA GLY A 331 1.96 21.98 -47.56
C GLY A 331 0.57 21.39 -47.75
N GLU A 332 -0.03 21.67 -48.92
CA GLU A 332 -1.39 21.24 -49.27
C GLU A 332 -1.50 19.70 -49.32
N GLU A 333 -2.44 19.11 -48.57
CA GLU A 333 -2.93 17.74 -48.79
C GLU A 333 -4.46 17.73 -48.91
N GLU A 334 -4.94 17.65 -50.16
CA GLU A 334 -6.37 17.52 -50.52
C GLU A 334 -6.93 16.12 -50.16
N PRO A 335 -8.17 16.03 -49.61
CA PRO A 335 -8.75 14.75 -49.16
C PRO A 335 -9.47 13.98 -50.28
N GLU A 336 -8.71 13.25 -51.11
CA GLU A 336 -9.26 12.51 -52.25
C GLU A 336 -10.27 11.41 -51.84
N HIS A 337 -11.50 11.50 -52.34
CA HIS A 337 -12.56 10.51 -52.13
C HIS A 337 -12.53 9.43 -53.22
N GLY A 338 -12.34 8.16 -52.85
CA GLY A 338 -12.34 7.03 -53.79
C GLY A 338 -13.02 5.75 -53.25
N ALA A 339 -14.04 5.26 -53.95
CA ALA A 339 -14.92 4.20 -53.43
C ALA A 339 -14.55 2.76 -53.88
N GLY A 340 -14.20 1.93 -52.88
CA GLY A 340 -14.63 0.54 -52.68
C GLY A 340 -14.62 -0.52 -53.81
N ARG A 341 -14.08 -1.71 -53.48
CA ARG A 341 -14.70 -2.99 -53.89
C ARG A 341 -14.35 -4.18 -52.97
N THR A 342 -15.41 -4.77 -52.42
CA THR A 342 -15.59 -6.18 -52.00
C THR A 342 -14.39 -7.14 -52.00
N GLY A 343 -14.08 -7.71 -50.83
CA GLY A 343 -13.19 -8.87 -50.68
C GLY A 343 -13.51 -9.68 -49.42
N THR A 344 -14.54 -10.53 -49.47
CA THR A 344 -14.98 -11.34 -48.31
C THR A 344 -14.13 -12.60 -48.13
N VAL A 345 -13.42 -12.70 -47.01
CA VAL A 345 -13.02 -13.99 -46.40
C VAL A 345 -13.23 -13.93 -44.89
N SER A 346 -13.86 -14.97 -44.34
CA SER A 346 -14.10 -15.14 -42.91
C SER A 346 -12.87 -15.69 -42.20
N SER A 347 -12.56 -15.20 -41.01
CA SER A 347 -11.74 -15.90 -40.02
C SER A 347 -12.40 -15.83 -38.65
N VAL A 348 -12.27 -16.89 -37.86
CA VAL A 348 -13.08 -17.14 -36.66
C VAL A 348 -12.21 -17.16 -35.41
N GLY A 349 -12.56 -16.33 -34.43
CA GLY A 349 -12.27 -16.56 -33.02
C GLY A 349 -10.85 -16.26 -32.53
N SER A 350 -10.73 -15.25 -31.66
CA SER A 350 -9.62 -15.11 -30.71
C SER A 350 -10.08 -14.35 -29.46
N ASN A 351 -11.15 -14.85 -28.81
CA ASN A 351 -11.61 -14.34 -27.52
C ASN A 351 -10.66 -14.80 -26.40
N GLN A 352 -9.59 -14.06 -26.15
CA GLN A 352 -8.71 -14.25 -24.98
C GLN A 352 -8.45 -12.93 -24.26
N SER A 353 -9.50 -12.43 -23.59
CA SER A 353 -9.36 -11.40 -22.56
C SER A 353 -8.61 -11.99 -21.36
N ILE A 354 -7.44 -11.46 -21.02
CA ILE A 354 -6.66 -11.91 -19.86
C ILE A 354 -7.38 -11.48 -18.57
N PRO A 355 -7.67 -12.41 -17.64
CA PRO A 355 -8.39 -12.10 -16.41
C PRO A 355 -7.47 -11.44 -15.38
N SER A 356 -7.48 -10.11 -15.33
CA SER A 356 -6.78 -9.35 -14.27
C SER A 356 -7.48 -9.56 -12.93
N MET A 357 -6.76 -10.08 -11.95
CA MET A 357 -7.24 -10.20 -10.57
C MET A 357 -7.16 -8.86 -9.84
N SER A 358 -8.18 -8.54 -9.07
CA SER A 358 -8.19 -7.40 -8.15
C SER A 358 -7.23 -7.63 -6.98
N ILE A 359 -6.33 -6.69 -6.72
CA ILE A 359 -5.51 -6.65 -5.51
C ILE A 359 -5.68 -5.29 -4.83
N SER A 360 -5.78 -5.30 -3.50
CA SER A 360 -5.96 -4.11 -2.67
C SER A 360 -4.67 -3.27 -2.55
N ALA A 361 -4.81 -2.08 -1.96
CA ALA A 361 -3.77 -1.06 -1.77
C ALA A 361 -2.35 -1.60 -1.50
N SER A 362 -1.43 -1.32 -2.43
CA SER A 362 0.00 -1.64 -2.30
C SER A 362 0.88 -0.62 -3.06
N SER A 363 0.96 0.61 -2.54
CA SER A 363 1.86 1.64 -3.07
C SER A 363 3.25 1.55 -2.44
N GLN A 364 4.13 0.71 -3.00
CA GLN A 364 5.56 0.71 -2.66
C GLN A 364 6.23 1.98 -3.19
N SER A 365 6.73 2.84 -2.29
CA SER A 365 7.47 4.04 -2.65
C SER A 365 8.95 3.76 -2.81
N SER A 366 9.52 4.05 -3.98
CA SER A 366 10.97 4.08 -4.17
C SER A 366 11.60 5.24 -3.38
N SER A 367 12.53 4.92 -2.49
CA SER A 367 13.40 5.90 -1.83
C SER A 367 14.52 6.31 -2.78
N VAL A 368 14.76 7.62 -2.92
CA VAL A 368 15.94 8.14 -3.63
C VAL A 368 17.10 8.33 -2.65
N ASN A 369 18.28 7.87 -3.05
CA ASN A 369 19.56 8.36 -2.53
C ASN A 369 20.46 8.60 -3.74
N SER A 370 20.88 9.84 -3.94
CA SER A 370 21.76 10.26 -5.03
C SER A 370 23.16 10.49 -4.50
N LEU A 371 24.19 9.99 -5.19
CA LEU A 371 25.55 10.57 -5.28
C LEU A 371 26.21 10.04 -6.58
N PRO A 372 27.28 10.66 -7.09
CA PRO A 372 27.42 10.88 -8.55
C PRO A 372 28.29 9.88 -9.32
N ASP A 373 28.23 10.08 -10.64
CA ASP A 373 29.07 9.50 -11.68
C ASP A 373 30.54 9.95 -11.58
N ALA A 374 31.47 9.01 -11.75
CA ALA A 374 32.91 9.21 -11.93
C ALA A 374 33.52 7.93 -12.54
N ALA A 375 34.51 8.08 -13.42
CA ALA A 375 35.01 6.99 -14.25
C ALA A 375 36.46 6.56 -13.93
N ALA A 376 36.72 5.28 -14.24
CA ALA A 376 38.00 4.69 -14.67
C ALA A 376 39.14 4.47 -13.64
N ASP A 377 40.07 3.64 -14.13
CA ASP A 377 41.44 3.34 -13.69
C ASP A 377 41.67 2.47 -12.44
N ASP A 378 42.96 2.14 -12.23
CA ASP A 378 43.46 0.78 -11.94
C ASP A 378 44.49 0.76 -10.77
N HIS A 379 45.03 -0.43 -10.49
CA HIS A 379 46.20 -0.75 -9.65
C HIS A 379 46.08 -0.81 -8.10
N SER A 380 46.22 -2.05 -7.62
CA SER A 380 47.33 -2.55 -6.77
C SER A 380 47.74 -1.90 -5.43
N GLU A 381 47.83 -2.78 -4.43
CA GLU A 381 48.88 -2.89 -3.38
C GLU A 381 48.93 -1.99 -2.11
N LEU A 382 48.58 -2.64 -0.99
CA LEU A 382 49.42 -2.91 0.22
C LEU A 382 49.82 -1.82 1.25
N GLU A 383 50.04 -2.32 2.48
CA GLU A 383 50.69 -1.71 3.69
C GLU A 383 50.02 -0.50 4.38
N LEU A 384 50.23 -0.19 5.68
CA LEU A 384 50.50 -0.96 6.93
C LEU A 384 50.31 -0.02 8.15
N MET A 385 49.71 -0.51 9.27
CA MET A 385 49.90 0.00 10.66
C MET A 385 49.55 1.50 10.92
N GLU A 386 49.54 2.11 12.13
CA GLU A 386 49.49 1.65 13.53
C GLU A 386 48.81 2.73 14.43
N GLY A 387 48.09 2.31 15.48
CA GLY A 387 47.93 3.05 16.76
C GLY A 387 47.40 4.50 16.81
N ASP A 388 47.39 5.16 17.98
CA ASP A 388 46.87 4.65 19.26
C ASP A 388 46.50 5.78 20.26
N HIS A 389 45.44 5.59 21.06
CA HIS A 389 45.09 6.34 22.30
C HIS A 389 44.90 7.89 22.17
N THR A 390 44.37 8.71 23.12
CA THR A 390 43.93 8.51 24.52
C THR A 390 42.81 9.50 24.93
N VAL A 391 41.72 8.99 25.52
CA VAL A 391 40.91 9.51 26.67
C VAL A 391 40.67 11.03 26.91
N MET A 392 39.39 11.40 27.02
CA MET A 392 38.82 12.11 28.20
C MET A 392 37.30 11.84 28.32
N SER A 393 36.71 11.97 29.53
CA SER A 393 35.47 11.25 29.91
C SER A 393 34.38 12.09 30.58
N ASN A 394 33.11 11.67 30.46
CA ASN A 394 32.06 11.54 31.50
C ASN A 394 30.70 11.19 30.82
N SER A 395 30.11 9.99 31.02
CA SER A 395 29.26 9.55 32.16
C SER A 395 27.93 10.33 32.24
N SER A 396 26.73 9.73 32.29
CA SER A 396 26.27 8.45 32.89
C SER A 396 25.15 7.79 32.03
N ILE A 397 25.05 6.47 31.79
CA ILE A 397 24.95 5.26 32.66
C ILE A 397 23.53 5.03 33.26
N VAL A 398 22.87 3.96 32.78
CA VAL A 398 21.85 3.18 33.52
C VAL A 398 22.10 1.68 33.31
N HIS A 399 22.51 1.02 34.40
CA HIS A 399 22.54 -0.42 34.73
C HIS A 399 21.96 -1.46 33.73
N THR A 400 22.76 -2.38 33.16
CA THR A 400 23.33 -3.65 33.73
C THR A 400 22.29 -4.75 34.06
N LEU A 401 22.52 -6.05 33.80
CA LEU A 401 23.68 -6.78 33.26
C LEU A 401 23.23 -8.14 32.69
N ASN A 402 24.08 -8.75 31.84
CA ASN A 402 23.94 -10.13 31.36
C ASN A 402 25.23 -10.91 31.69
N LEU A 403 25.19 -12.22 31.92
CA LEU A 403 26.37 -13.05 32.18
C LEU A 403 26.35 -14.32 31.33
N PHE A 404 27.45 -14.55 30.59
CA PHE A 404 27.72 -15.75 29.80
C PHE A 404 29.01 -16.45 30.28
N TYR A 405 29.14 -17.74 29.95
CA TYR A 405 30.27 -18.61 30.28
C TYR A 405 30.94 -19.13 29.00
N HIS A 406 32.28 -19.27 29.00
CA HIS A 406 33.14 -20.20 28.22
C HIS A 406 34.62 -19.85 28.57
N ASP A 407 35.63 -20.72 28.58
CA ASP A 407 35.68 -22.20 28.74
C ASP A 407 37.12 -22.64 29.21
N ASN A 408 37.33 -23.96 29.33
CA ASN A 408 38.51 -24.81 29.64
C ASN A 408 39.94 -24.38 29.17
N PRO A 409 41.07 -24.99 29.67
CA PRO A 409 41.25 -26.42 30.03
C PRO A 409 42.15 -26.82 31.25
N ASP A 410 42.23 -28.15 31.50
CA ASP A 410 43.07 -28.90 32.49
C ASP A 410 44.27 -29.60 31.80
N PRO A 411 45.45 -29.78 32.45
CA PRO A 411 45.88 -31.15 32.79
C PRO A 411 46.77 -31.35 34.05
N ARG A 412 46.21 -32.02 35.08
CA ARG A 412 46.77 -33.13 35.91
C ARG A 412 48.28 -33.21 36.30
N SER A 413 48.58 -33.25 37.62
CA SER A 413 49.55 -34.19 38.26
C SER A 413 49.52 -34.14 39.83
N ARG A 414 50.21 -35.08 40.52
CA ARG A 414 50.29 -35.33 42.00
C ARG A 414 51.70 -35.91 42.35
N PRO A 415 52.13 -36.29 43.61
CA PRO A 415 51.57 -36.21 44.99
C PRO A 415 52.57 -35.76 46.14
N SER A 416 52.15 -35.86 47.44
CA SER A 416 52.92 -36.12 48.71
C SER A 416 54.01 -35.14 49.24
N GLU A 417 54.33 -34.91 50.55
CA GLU A 417 53.77 -35.04 51.95
C GLU A 417 54.88 -34.50 52.96
N PRO A 418 54.92 -34.57 54.34
CA PRO A 418 54.08 -35.17 55.41
C PRO A 418 53.74 -34.25 56.65
N GLN A 419 54.33 -34.46 57.87
CA GLN A 419 54.04 -33.85 59.22
C GLN A 419 55.26 -34.01 60.21
N PRO A 420 55.21 -33.78 61.57
CA PRO A 420 54.67 -32.70 62.47
C PRO A 420 55.75 -32.02 63.42
N PRO A 421 55.66 -31.95 64.79
CA PRO A 421 55.36 -30.76 65.63
C PRO A 421 56.51 -30.29 66.61
N PRO A 422 56.34 -29.24 67.47
CA PRO A 422 55.98 -29.42 68.90
C PRO A 422 55.20 -28.22 69.57
N ALA A 423 55.24 -28.04 70.90
CA ALA A 423 54.43 -27.06 71.68
C ALA A 423 55.08 -26.55 73.00
N GLN A 424 54.60 -25.43 73.60
CA GLN A 424 54.37 -25.21 75.07
C GLN A 424 53.92 -23.74 75.46
N THR A 425 53.71 -23.47 76.76
CA THR A 425 52.96 -22.32 77.36
C THR A 425 53.83 -21.45 78.32
N PRO A 426 53.38 -20.38 79.04
CA PRO A 426 52.29 -20.32 80.06
C PRO A 426 51.39 -19.03 79.90
N ARG A 427 50.75 -18.30 80.85
CA ARG A 427 50.65 -18.30 82.34
C ARG A 427 49.39 -17.54 82.88
N GLN A 428 48.63 -18.17 83.79
CA GLN A 428 47.94 -17.71 85.04
C GLN A 428 47.58 -16.21 85.31
N LYS A 429 46.57 -15.78 86.11
CA LYS A 429 45.31 -16.23 86.82
C LYS A 429 44.70 -14.97 87.54
N PRO A 430 43.61 -14.97 88.36
CA PRO A 430 42.62 -15.99 88.80
C PRO A 430 41.16 -15.65 88.31
N TYR A 431 40.06 -16.40 88.55
CA TYR A 431 39.49 -16.89 89.82
C TYR A 431 38.65 -18.20 89.71
N ARG A 432 38.19 -18.69 90.87
CA ARG A 432 37.73 -20.05 91.23
C ARG A 432 36.61 -20.73 90.40
N ASN A 433 36.82 -22.04 90.21
CA ASN A 433 35.92 -23.20 90.30
C ASN A 433 34.38 -22.99 90.28
N ARG A 434 33.72 -23.74 89.38
CA ARG A 434 32.70 -24.74 89.78
C ARG A 434 32.81 -25.98 88.87
N GLU A 435 32.31 -27.11 89.35
CA GLU A 435 32.70 -28.46 88.88
C GLU A 435 31.82 -29.03 87.76
N HIS A 436 32.16 -30.24 87.31
CA HIS A 436 31.51 -30.91 86.17
C HIS A 436 30.01 -31.15 86.40
N PHE A 437 29.23 -30.90 85.34
CA PHE A 437 28.01 -31.66 85.08
C PHE A 437 28.02 -32.14 83.62
N ALA A 438 28.41 -33.40 83.42
CA ALA A 438 28.12 -34.10 82.17
C ALA A 438 26.59 -34.22 82.08
N THR A 439 25.96 -33.29 81.36
CA THR A 439 24.50 -33.29 81.22
C THR A 439 24.10 -34.44 80.31
N ILE A 440 23.78 -35.58 80.93
CA ILE A 440 23.15 -36.73 80.27
C ILE A 440 21.84 -36.21 79.68
N ARG A 441 21.86 -35.89 78.37
CA ARG A 441 20.66 -35.44 77.65
C ARG A 441 19.66 -36.59 77.74
N THR A 442 18.50 -36.33 78.33
CA THR A 442 17.41 -37.31 78.42
C THR A 442 17.12 -37.86 77.03
N ALA A 443 16.88 -39.17 76.90
CA ALA A 443 16.68 -39.80 75.59
C ALA A 443 15.63 -39.07 74.74
N SER A 444 14.55 -38.60 75.37
CA SER A 444 13.50 -37.77 74.75
C SER A 444 14.01 -36.48 74.08
N LEU A 445 15.07 -35.85 74.59
CA LEU A 445 15.67 -34.66 73.99
C LEU A 445 16.46 -35.01 72.73
N VAL A 446 17.15 -36.15 72.72
CA VAL A 446 17.91 -36.65 71.55
C VAL A 446 16.94 -37.16 70.47
N THR A 447 15.93 -37.94 70.84
CA THR A 447 14.88 -38.39 69.91
C THR A 447 14.12 -37.22 69.31
N ARG A 448 13.88 -36.15 70.09
CA ARG A 448 13.27 -34.91 69.59
C ARG A 448 14.17 -34.20 68.58
N GLN A 449 15.46 -34.04 68.87
CA GLN A 449 16.41 -33.42 67.94
C GLN A 449 16.57 -34.23 66.64
N MET A 450 16.54 -35.57 66.72
CA MET A 450 16.47 -36.43 65.53
C MET A 450 15.20 -36.18 64.72
N GLN A 451 14.01 -36.19 65.33
CA GLN A 451 12.75 -35.96 64.63
C GLN A 451 12.66 -34.56 64.01
N GLU A 452 13.18 -33.53 64.69
CA GLU A 452 13.23 -32.17 64.17
C GLU A 452 14.21 -32.05 62.96
N HIS A 453 15.35 -32.74 63.00
CA HIS A 453 16.30 -32.80 61.87
C HIS A 453 15.76 -33.64 60.68
N GLU A 454 15.05 -34.73 60.95
CA GLU A 454 14.43 -35.62 59.95
C GLU A 454 13.36 -34.87 59.14
N GLN A 455 12.48 -34.10 59.82
CA GLN A 455 11.48 -33.24 59.18
C GLN A 455 12.10 -32.13 58.31
N ASP A 456 13.19 -31.52 58.78
CA ASP A 456 13.92 -30.48 58.05
C ASP A 456 14.75 -31.06 56.87
N SER A 457 15.09 -32.35 56.93
CA SER A 457 15.66 -33.12 55.81
C SER A 457 14.62 -33.43 54.73
N GLU A 458 13.43 -33.95 55.10
CA GLU A 458 12.31 -34.18 54.16
C GLU A 458 11.96 -32.91 53.37
N LEU A 459 11.90 -31.77 54.06
CA LEU A 459 11.60 -30.47 53.44
C LEU A 459 12.69 -30.02 52.45
N ARG A 460 13.97 -30.21 52.80
CA ARG A 460 15.09 -29.91 51.89
C ARG A 460 15.08 -30.80 50.64
N GLU A 461 14.76 -32.09 50.80
CA GLU A 461 14.69 -33.02 49.68
C GLU A 461 13.59 -32.62 48.68
N GLN A 462 12.38 -32.32 49.16
CA GLN A 462 11.25 -31.87 48.32
C GLN A 462 11.57 -30.58 47.57
N MET A 463 12.19 -29.60 48.25
CA MET A 463 12.63 -28.35 47.60
C MET A 463 13.77 -28.58 46.60
N SER A 464 14.58 -29.62 46.75
CA SER A 464 15.58 -30.02 45.74
C SER A 464 14.94 -30.68 44.51
N GLY A 465 13.90 -31.51 44.71
CA GLY A 465 13.14 -32.16 43.65
C GLY A 465 12.40 -31.16 42.76
N TYR A 466 11.68 -30.21 43.36
CA TYR A 466 10.99 -29.14 42.62
C TYR A 466 11.98 -28.28 41.81
N LYS A 467 13.15 -27.94 42.38
CA LYS A 467 14.23 -27.23 41.67
C LYS A 467 14.80 -28.05 40.49
N ARG A 468 14.90 -29.38 40.63
CA ARG A 468 15.32 -30.29 39.55
C ARG A 468 14.29 -30.31 38.41
N MET A 469 13.01 -30.44 38.73
CA MET A 469 11.91 -30.39 37.76
C MET A 469 11.88 -29.05 37.01
N ARG A 470 11.92 -27.90 37.69
CA ARG A 470 11.94 -26.57 37.03
C ARG A 470 13.11 -26.41 36.05
N ARG A 471 14.31 -26.92 36.38
CA ARG A 471 15.46 -26.96 35.45
C ARG A 471 15.25 -27.89 34.25
N GLN A 472 14.58 -29.02 34.45
CA GLN A 472 14.23 -29.95 33.37
C GLN A 472 13.21 -29.33 32.41
N ASN A 473 12.16 -28.69 32.92
CA ASN A 473 11.16 -27.98 32.12
C ASN A 473 11.82 -26.86 31.28
N GLN A 474 12.73 -26.08 31.87
CA GLN A 474 13.48 -25.05 31.15
C GLN A 474 14.36 -25.65 30.03
N LYS A 475 15.05 -26.77 30.31
CA LYS A 475 15.86 -27.48 29.29
C LYS A 475 15.00 -28.04 28.16
N GLN A 476 13.80 -28.56 28.45
CA GLN A 476 12.86 -29.04 27.44
C GLN A 476 12.35 -27.92 26.54
N LEU A 477 12.06 -26.74 27.11
CA LEU A 477 11.65 -25.56 26.33
C LEU A 477 12.77 -25.11 25.39
N MET A 478 14.00 -24.92 25.91
CA MET A 478 15.17 -24.52 25.10
C MET A 478 15.50 -25.53 24.00
N ALA A 479 15.36 -26.84 24.27
CA ALA A 479 15.57 -27.89 23.28
C ALA A 479 14.52 -27.86 22.15
N LEU A 480 13.27 -27.52 22.47
CA LEU A 480 12.23 -27.30 21.47
C LEU A 480 12.53 -26.03 20.66
N GLU A 481 12.76 -24.90 21.31
CA GLU A 481 13.02 -23.61 20.66
C GLU A 481 14.24 -23.68 19.70
N ASN A 482 15.32 -24.35 20.11
CA ASN A 482 16.48 -24.60 19.23
C ASN A 482 16.15 -25.51 18.03
N LYS A 483 15.31 -26.55 18.21
CA LYS A 483 14.90 -27.43 17.10
C LYS A 483 14.07 -26.67 16.08
N LEU A 484 13.09 -25.88 16.54
CA LEU A 484 12.19 -25.12 15.68
C LEU A 484 12.96 -24.03 14.91
N LYS A 485 13.97 -23.40 15.53
CA LYS A 485 14.89 -22.51 14.82
C LYS A 485 15.63 -23.22 13.68
N ALA A 486 16.21 -24.40 13.93
CA ALA A 486 16.92 -25.16 12.88
C ALA A 486 15.99 -25.57 11.72
N GLU A 487 14.73 -25.93 12.02
CA GLU A 487 13.70 -26.23 11.01
C GLU A 487 13.32 -25.00 10.17
N MET A 488 13.25 -23.81 10.79
CA MET A 488 13.03 -22.53 10.12
C MET A 488 14.22 -22.13 9.22
N ASP A 489 15.45 -22.28 9.72
CA ASP A 489 16.68 -21.97 8.99
C ASP A 489 16.84 -22.91 7.75
N GLU A 490 16.52 -24.21 7.89
CA GLU A 490 16.49 -25.15 6.76
C GLU A 490 15.39 -24.80 5.74
N HIS A 491 14.19 -24.43 6.23
CA HIS A 491 13.08 -24.03 5.36
C HIS A 491 13.43 -22.80 4.53
N ARG A 492 14.01 -21.77 5.16
CA ARG A 492 14.47 -20.56 4.49
C ARG A 492 15.50 -20.86 3.40
N LEU A 493 16.54 -21.65 3.71
CA LEU A 493 17.57 -22.04 2.74
C LEU A 493 16.99 -22.78 1.51
N ARG A 494 15.90 -23.53 1.71
CA ARG A 494 15.18 -24.21 0.63
C ARG A 494 14.44 -23.23 -0.30
N LEU A 495 13.80 -22.21 0.26
CA LEU A 495 13.10 -21.15 -0.48
C LEU A 495 14.10 -20.25 -1.24
N ASP A 496 15.19 -19.83 -0.57
CA ASP A 496 16.26 -19.03 -1.19
C ASP A 496 16.87 -19.76 -2.41
N LYS A 497 17.04 -21.09 -2.33
CA LYS A 497 17.51 -21.93 -3.45
C LYS A 497 16.49 -22.04 -4.60
N GLU A 498 15.18 -22.05 -4.31
CA GLU A 498 14.14 -22.03 -5.35
C GLU A 498 14.12 -20.69 -6.10
N LEU A 499 14.21 -19.56 -5.36
CA LEU A 499 14.34 -18.21 -5.92
C LEU A 499 15.54 -18.11 -6.88
N GLU A 500 16.71 -18.56 -6.44
CA GLU A 500 17.92 -18.50 -7.25
C GLU A 500 17.82 -19.40 -8.50
N THR A 501 17.20 -20.57 -8.38
CA THR A 501 16.97 -21.47 -9.53
C THR A 501 16.06 -20.81 -10.58
N GLN A 502 15.00 -20.11 -10.18
CA GLN A 502 14.12 -19.41 -11.12
C GLN A 502 14.79 -18.18 -11.74
N ARG A 503 15.56 -17.40 -10.98
CA ARG A 503 16.32 -16.24 -11.50
C ARG A 503 17.29 -16.63 -12.61
N ASN A 504 18.04 -17.71 -12.43
CA ASN A 504 18.94 -18.24 -13.46
C ASN A 504 18.18 -18.73 -14.70
N SER A 505 16.99 -19.32 -14.52
CA SER A 505 16.10 -19.70 -15.62
C SER A 505 15.62 -18.47 -16.42
N PHE A 506 15.16 -17.42 -15.73
CA PHE A 506 14.69 -16.17 -16.35
C PHE A 506 15.79 -15.45 -17.12
N ALA A 507 17.02 -15.41 -16.58
CA ALA A 507 18.19 -14.86 -17.27
C ALA A 507 18.48 -15.62 -18.58
N ALA A 508 18.50 -16.96 -18.52
CA ALA A 508 18.74 -17.82 -19.69
C ALA A 508 17.60 -17.77 -20.73
N GLU A 509 16.36 -17.43 -20.35
CA GLU A 509 15.29 -17.12 -21.29
C GLU A 509 15.45 -15.75 -21.96
N LEU A 510 15.81 -14.72 -21.19
CA LEU A 510 15.98 -13.37 -21.70
C LEU A 510 17.16 -13.29 -22.68
N GLU A 511 18.27 -13.97 -22.39
CA GLU A 511 19.43 -14.07 -23.29
C GLU A 511 19.05 -14.72 -24.64
N LYS A 512 18.21 -15.76 -24.63
CA LYS A 512 17.68 -16.39 -25.85
C LYS A 512 16.78 -15.43 -26.64
N LEU A 513 15.98 -14.62 -25.96
CA LEU A 513 15.12 -13.62 -26.59
C LEU A 513 15.95 -12.52 -27.28
N VAL A 514 16.96 -11.97 -26.59
CA VAL A 514 17.88 -10.98 -27.16
C VAL A 514 18.63 -11.55 -28.38
N LYS A 515 19.10 -12.81 -28.31
CA LYS A 515 19.73 -13.49 -29.46
C LYS A 515 18.78 -13.68 -30.65
N LYS A 516 17.50 -14.00 -30.41
CA LYS A 516 16.44 -14.05 -31.45
C LYS A 516 16.20 -12.68 -32.08
N HIS A 517 16.16 -11.61 -31.28
CA HIS A 517 15.97 -10.24 -31.74
C HIS A 517 17.12 -9.76 -32.63
N GLN A 518 18.37 -9.95 -32.19
CA GLN A 518 19.57 -9.64 -32.96
C GLN A 518 19.59 -10.37 -34.32
N ALA A 519 19.28 -11.67 -34.35
CA ALA A 519 19.24 -12.45 -35.58
C ALA A 519 18.16 -11.96 -36.58
N THR A 520 17.04 -11.44 -36.07
CA THR A 520 15.97 -10.82 -36.88
C THR A 520 16.47 -9.51 -37.49
N MET A 521 17.02 -8.61 -36.67
CA MET A 521 17.57 -7.33 -37.12
C MET A 521 18.65 -7.48 -38.19
N GLU A 522 19.54 -8.47 -38.05
CA GLU A 522 20.56 -8.77 -39.06
C GLU A 522 19.98 -9.31 -40.37
N LYS A 523 18.95 -10.16 -40.30
CA LYS A 523 18.27 -10.70 -41.48
C LYS A 523 17.58 -9.57 -42.26
N ASP A 524 16.90 -8.67 -41.56
CA ASP A 524 16.16 -7.58 -42.18
C ASP A 524 17.13 -6.54 -42.76
N ALA A 525 18.23 -6.21 -42.07
CA ALA A 525 19.31 -5.38 -42.62
C ALA A 525 19.90 -5.95 -43.93
N LYS A 526 20.14 -7.27 -43.99
CA LYS A 526 20.61 -7.98 -45.21
C LYS A 526 19.55 -7.94 -46.33
N THR A 527 18.26 -7.99 -46.00
CA THR A 527 17.14 -7.87 -46.94
C THR A 527 17.06 -6.45 -47.52
N PHE A 528 17.01 -5.43 -46.67
CA PHE A 528 16.98 -4.01 -47.06
C PHE A 528 18.16 -3.60 -47.95
N ALA A 529 19.37 -4.07 -47.65
CA ALA A 529 20.57 -3.79 -48.46
C ALA A 529 20.54 -4.44 -49.85
N ASN A 530 19.78 -5.52 -50.04
CA ASN A 530 19.56 -6.14 -51.35
C ASN A 530 18.46 -5.42 -52.13
N ASP A 531 17.39 -4.98 -51.46
CA ASP A 531 16.30 -4.27 -52.12
C ASP A 531 16.67 -2.83 -52.52
N GLU A 532 17.55 -2.15 -51.78
CA GLU A 532 18.15 -0.87 -52.23
C GLU A 532 18.90 -1.05 -53.56
N LYS A 533 19.68 -2.12 -53.72
CA LYS A 533 20.42 -2.41 -54.96
C LYS A 533 19.47 -2.67 -56.13
N LYS A 534 18.40 -3.45 -55.93
CA LYS A 534 17.36 -3.68 -56.95
C LYS A 534 16.68 -2.37 -57.36
N PHE A 535 16.34 -1.53 -56.40
CA PHE A 535 15.67 -0.24 -56.64
C PHE A 535 16.56 0.72 -57.45
N GLN A 536 17.85 0.84 -57.08
CA GLN A 536 18.83 1.62 -57.86
C GLN A 536 19.00 1.08 -59.28
N GLN A 537 19.14 -0.24 -59.45
CA GLN A 537 19.26 -0.88 -60.77
C GLN A 537 18.02 -0.65 -61.64
N HIS A 538 16.81 -0.67 -61.05
CA HIS A 538 15.57 -0.39 -61.77
C HIS A 538 15.52 1.04 -62.31
N ILE A 539 15.83 2.05 -61.47
CA ILE A 539 15.88 3.45 -61.91
C ILE A 539 16.96 3.64 -62.98
N GLN A 540 18.16 3.09 -62.81
CA GLN A 540 19.23 3.18 -63.82
C GLN A 540 18.84 2.54 -65.16
N ALA A 541 18.12 1.41 -65.14
CA ALA A 541 17.62 0.75 -66.36
C ALA A 541 16.56 1.61 -67.08
N GLN A 542 15.65 2.25 -66.33
CA GLN A 542 14.69 3.22 -66.89
C GLN A 542 15.42 4.43 -67.49
N GLN A 543 16.34 5.05 -66.76
CA GLN A 543 17.08 6.23 -67.20
C GLN A 543 17.88 5.97 -68.49
N LYS A 544 18.49 4.79 -68.61
CA LYS A 544 19.18 4.34 -69.83
C LYS A 544 18.23 4.18 -71.02
N LYS A 545 17.00 3.72 -70.80
CA LYS A 545 15.96 3.59 -71.84
C LYS A 545 15.46 4.97 -72.30
N GLU A 546 15.24 5.90 -71.37
CA GLU A 546 14.87 7.29 -71.66
C GLU A 546 15.96 7.99 -72.48
N LEU A 547 17.22 7.92 -72.05
CA LEU A 547 18.35 8.52 -72.76
C LEU A 547 18.51 7.98 -74.19
N ALA A 548 18.36 6.66 -74.37
CA ALA A 548 18.39 6.05 -75.70
C ALA A 548 17.24 6.56 -76.59
N SER A 549 16.04 6.72 -76.04
CA SER A 549 14.87 7.25 -76.78
C SER A 549 15.02 8.74 -77.12
N PHE A 550 15.61 9.53 -76.21
CA PHE A 550 15.93 10.94 -76.41
C PHE A 550 16.96 11.15 -77.52
N LEU A 551 18.07 10.41 -77.50
CA LEU A 551 19.09 10.46 -78.55
C LEU A 551 18.53 10.04 -79.92
N GLU A 552 17.61 9.08 -79.97
CA GLU A 552 16.93 8.68 -81.21
C GLU A 552 15.86 9.70 -81.67
N SER A 553 15.41 10.60 -80.79
CA SER A 553 14.61 11.77 -81.15
C SER A 553 15.50 12.88 -81.74
N GLN A 554 16.59 13.24 -81.05
CA GLN A 554 17.57 14.22 -81.53
C GLN A 554 18.12 13.89 -82.92
N LYS A 555 18.39 12.62 -83.23
CA LYS A 555 18.82 12.18 -84.57
C LYS A 555 17.78 12.43 -85.66
N ARG A 556 16.49 12.33 -85.35
CA ARG A 556 15.39 12.59 -86.30
C ARG A 556 15.19 14.08 -86.50
N GLU A 557 15.19 14.84 -85.42
CA GLU A 557 15.09 16.30 -85.43
C GLU A 557 16.26 16.97 -86.16
N TYR A 558 17.49 16.49 -85.96
CA TYR A 558 18.67 16.95 -86.71
C TYR A 558 18.54 16.70 -88.22
N LYS A 559 17.96 15.57 -88.66
CA LYS A 559 17.72 15.32 -90.08
C LYS A 559 16.74 16.34 -90.65
N LEU A 560 15.61 16.56 -89.97
CA LEU A 560 14.58 17.51 -90.39
C LEU A 560 15.10 18.95 -90.46
N ARG A 561 15.78 19.43 -89.40
CA ARG A 561 16.36 20.78 -89.37
C ARG A 561 17.47 20.95 -90.41
N LYS A 562 18.25 19.90 -90.69
CA LYS A 562 19.27 19.87 -91.77
C LYS A 562 18.65 19.88 -93.17
N GLU A 563 17.41 19.46 -93.34
CA GLU A 563 16.68 19.55 -94.61
C GLU A 563 16.10 20.96 -94.79
N GLN A 564 15.45 21.51 -93.77
CA GLN A 564 15.01 22.92 -93.74
C GLN A 564 16.16 23.91 -94.00
N LEU A 565 17.33 23.71 -93.35
CA LEU A 565 18.52 24.54 -93.57
C LEU A 565 19.12 24.45 -94.99
N LYS A 566 18.72 23.47 -95.81
CA LYS A 566 19.05 23.47 -97.26
C LYS A 566 18.03 24.27 -98.07
N GLU A 567 16.75 24.21 -97.70
CA GLU A 567 15.66 24.93 -98.35
C GLU A 567 15.82 26.45 -98.13
N GLU A 568 16.01 26.88 -96.86
CA GLU A 568 16.34 28.26 -96.46
C GLU A 568 17.56 28.83 -97.24
N LEU A 569 18.54 27.98 -97.56
CA LEU A 569 19.76 28.33 -98.30
C LEU A 569 19.54 28.45 -99.82
N ASN A 570 18.50 27.81 -100.36
CA ASN A 570 18.21 27.72 -101.78
C ASN A 570 17.38 28.92 -102.27
N GLU A 571 16.53 29.49 -101.42
CA GLU A 571 15.73 30.70 -101.72
C GLU A 571 16.61 31.96 -101.88
N ASN A 572 17.64 32.10 -101.05
CA ASN A 572 18.53 33.28 -101.05
C ASN A 572 19.56 33.25 -102.20
N GLN A 573 19.16 33.56 -103.44
CA GLN A 573 20.05 33.44 -104.61
C GLN A 573 21.22 34.45 -104.67
N SER A 574 21.17 35.55 -103.90
CA SER A 574 22.10 36.70 -104.01
C SER A 574 23.32 36.67 -103.08
N THR A 575 23.40 35.75 -102.10
CA THR A 575 24.48 35.75 -101.09
C THR A 575 25.76 35.04 -101.54
N PRO A 576 26.97 35.59 -101.26
CA PRO A 576 28.25 34.97 -101.58
C PRO A 576 28.43 33.53 -101.05
N LYS A 577 29.06 32.66 -101.85
CA LYS A 577 29.33 31.25 -101.47
C LYS A 577 30.07 31.09 -100.12
N LYS A 578 31.02 31.98 -99.83
CA LYS A 578 31.82 31.90 -98.59
C LYS A 578 30.96 32.18 -97.35
N GLU A 579 30.17 33.24 -97.38
CA GLU A 579 29.24 33.62 -96.31
C GLU A 579 28.17 32.54 -96.09
N LYS A 580 27.60 31.99 -97.17
CA LYS A 580 26.70 30.83 -97.09
C LYS A 580 27.33 29.64 -96.38
N GLN A 581 28.61 29.36 -96.61
CA GLN A 581 29.33 28.23 -96.01
C GLN A 581 29.68 28.48 -94.53
N GLU A 582 30.10 29.71 -94.18
CA GLU A 582 30.34 30.12 -92.80
C GLU A 582 29.02 30.13 -91.98
N TRP A 583 27.92 30.62 -92.56
CA TRP A 583 26.58 30.57 -91.95
C TRP A 583 26.12 29.14 -91.70
N LEU A 584 26.24 28.24 -92.69
CA LEU A 584 25.83 26.84 -92.53
C LEU A 584 26.68 26.11 -91.47
N SER A 585 27.98 26.43 -91.37
CA SER A 585 28.85 25.91 -90.33
C SER A 585 28.40 26.38 -88.94
N LYS A 586 28.11 27.68 -88.79
CA LYS A 586 27.66 28.28 -87.53
C LYS A 586 26.28 27.79 -87.09
N GLN A 587 25.33 27.58 -88.01
CA GLN A 587 24.04 26.97 -87.69
C GLN A 587 24.19 25.52 -87.21
N LYS A 588 25.06 24.74 -87.86
CA LYS A 588 25.36 23.37 -87.45
C LYS A 588 26.03 23.33 -86.07
N GLU A 589 26.98 24.21 -85.81
CA GLU A 589 27.67 24.34 -84.52
C GLU A 589 26.71 24.74 -83.39
N ASN A 590 25.89 25.78 -83.59
CA ASN A 590 24.82 26.18 -82.66
C ASN A 590 23.87 25.01 -82.34
N PHE A 591 23.45 24.25 -83.36
CA PHE A 591 22.55 23.11 -83.16
C PHE A 591 23.21 21.96 -82.40
N GLN A 592 24.50 21.68 -82.66
CA GLN A 592 25.27 20.69 -81.90
C GLN A 592 25.50 21.13 -80.45
N HIS A 593 25.71 22.42 -80.18
CA HIS A 593 25.76 22.96 -78.81
C HIS A 593 24.43 22.75 -78.08
N PHE A 594 23.31 23.16 -78.70
CA PHE A 594 21.98 22.99 -78.12
C PHE A 594 21.64 21.52 -77.84
N GLN A 595 22.02 20.59 -78.73
CA GLN A 595 21.85 19.15 -78.51
C GLN A 595 22.67 18.62 -77.32
N ALA A 596 23.92 19.06 -77.17
CA ALA A 596 24.77 18.68 -76.05
C ALA A 596 24.29 19.29 -74.72
N GLU A 597 23.76 20.51 -74.75
CA GLU A 597 23.19 21.20 -73.58
C GLU A 597 21.93 20.49 -73.08
N GLU A 598 21.01 20.10 -73.96
CA GLU A 598 19.81 19.36 -73.57
C GLU A 598 20.10 17.91 -73.14
N GLU A 599 21.11 17.23 -73.71
CA GLU A 599 21.58 15.96 -73.17
C GLU A 599 22.16 16.13 -71.75
N ALA A 600 22.98 17.16 -71.54
CA ALA A 600 23.52 17.48 -70.22
C ALA A 600 22.42 17.85 -69.20
N ASN A 601 21.35 18.53 -69.64
CA ASN A 601 20.18 18.83 -68.82
C ASN A 601 19.38 17.57 -68.47
N LEU A 602 19.15 16.66 -69.41
CA LEU A 602 18.51 15.36 -69.15
C LEU A 602 19.31 14.55 -68.12
N LEU A 603 20.63 14.41 -68.33
CA LEU A 603 21.52 13.71 -67.41
C LEU A 603 21.59 14.39 -66.02
N ARG A 604 21.41 15.72 -65.94
CA ARG A 604 21.31 16.46 -64.67
C ARG A 604 20.00 16.13 -63.93
N ARG A 605 18.86 16.19 -64.62
CA ARG A 605 17.53 15.82 -64.09
C ARG A 605 17.50 14.36 -63.62
N GLN A 606 18.05 13.43 -64.39
CA GLN A 606 18.11 12.00 -64.04
C GLN A 606 18.95 11.75 -62.77
N ARG A 607 20.08 12.44 -62.58
CA ARG A 607 20.87 12.35 -61.33
C ARG A 607 20.10 12.88 -60.12
N GLN A 608 19.46 14.04 -60.25
CA GLN A 608 18.62 14.62 -59.18
C GLN A 608 17.45 13.71 -58.80
N TYR A 609 16.78 13.10 -59.78
CA TYR A 609 15.70 12.14 -59.55
C TYR A 609 16.18 10.88 -58.82
N LEU A 610 17.28 10.28 -59.26
CA LEU A 610 17.86 9.09 -58.62
C LEU A 610 18.24 9.38 -57.16
N GLU A 611 18.83 10.56 -56.89
CA GLU A 611 19.18 10.96 -55.53
C GLU A 611 17.93 11.17 -54.65
N LEU A 612 16.92 11.88 -55.15
CA LEU A 612 15.66 12.12 -54.43
C LEU A 612 14.94 10.80 -54.09
N GLU A 613 14.84 9.88 -55.05
CA GLU A 613 14.19 8.59 -54.82
C GLU A 613 15.02 7.66 -53.92
N CYS A 614 16.35 7.68 -54.00
CA CYS A 614 17.20 6.99 -53.02
C CYS A 614 17.01 7.55 -51.60
N ARG A 615 16.90 8.87 -51.42
CA ARG A 615 16.58 9.50 -50.12
C ARG A 615 15.19 9.08 -49.62
N ARG A 616 14.16 9.11 -50.48
CA ARG A 616 12.78 8.66 -50.17
C ARG A 616 12.70 7.17 -49.81
N PHE A 617 13.42 6.31 -50.53
CA PHE A 617 13.52 4.88 -50.26
C PHE A 617 14.19 4.61 -48.90
N LYS A 618 15.32 5.27 -48.61
CA LYS A 618 16.01 5.18 -47.31
C LYS A 618 15.15 5.63 -46.15
N ARG A 619 14.39 6.73 -46.29
CA ARG A 619 13.43 7.18 -45.26
C ARG A 619 12.37 6.12 -44.96
N ARG A 620 11.80 5.47 -45.99
CA ARG A 620 10.81 4.39 -45.81
C ARG A 620 11.38 3.20 -45.07
N ILE A 621 12.58 2.74 -45.44
CA ILE A 621 13.26 1.62 -44.75
C ILE A 621 13.61 1.98 -43.30
N LEU A 622 14.08 3.20 -43.04
CA LEU A 622 14.43 3.64 -41.68
C LEU A 622 13.20 3.68 -40.76
N ILE A 623 12.04 4.11 -41.26
CA ILE A 623 10.77 4.06 -40.52
C ILE A 623 10.33 2.60 -40.30
N ALA A 624 10.39 1.74 -41.31
CA ALA A 624 10.04 0.32 -41.18
C ALA A 624 10.92 -0.41 -40.15
N ARG A 625 12.25 -0.16 -40.20
CA ARG A 625 13.21 -0.66 -39.20
C ARG A 625 12.86 -0.16 -37.81
N HIS A 626 12.58 1.14 -37.64
CA HIS A 626 12.25 1.70 -36.34
C HIS A 626 10.99 1.08 -35.73
N ASN A 627 9.96 0.80 -36.55
CA ASN A 627 8.76 0.12 -36.09
C ASN A 627 9.07 -1.30 -35.57
N VAL A 628 9.89 -2.07 -36.30
CA VAL A 628 10.36 -3.40 -35.85
C VAL A 628 11.16 -3.28 -34.56
N GLU A 629 12.09 -2.32 -34.44
CA GLU A 629 12.83 -2.08 -33.20
C GLU A 629 11.91 -1.78 -32.01
N GLN A 630 10.86 -0.97 -32.20
CA GLN A 630 9.85 -0.74 -31.15
C GLN A 630 9.10 -2.02 -30.77
N ASP A 631 8.73 -2.87 -31.74
CA ASP A 631 8.00 -4.11 -31.47
C ASP A 631 8.85 -5.18 -30.76
N LEU A 632 10.14 -5.27 -31.08
CA LEU A 632 11.08 -6.13 -30.35
C LEU A 632 11.28 -5.63 -28.91
N VAL A 633 11.39 -4.32 -28.70
CA VAL A 633 11.46 -3.71 -27.36
C VAL A 633 10.15 -3.93 -26.57
N ARG A 634 8.98 -3.94 -27.22
CA ARG A 634 7.70 -4.33 -26.60
C ARG A 634 7.69 -5.81 -26.19
N GLU A 635 8.17 -6.71 -27.05
CA GLU A 635 8.31 -8.14 -26.71
C GLU A 635 9.23 -8.35 -25.50
N GLU A 636 10.37 -7.65 -25.44
CA GLU A 636 11.31 -7.74 -24.32
C GLU A 636 10.74 -7.16 -23.02
N LEU A 637 10.10 -5.98 -23.06
CA LEU A 637 9.49 -5.35 -21.90
C LEU A 637 8.37 -6.24 -21.31
N ASN A 638 7.52 -6.81 -22.16
CA ASN A 638 6.48 -7.76 -21.74
C ASN A 638 7.07 -9.04 -21.13
N LYS A 639 8.19 -9.54 -21.66
CA LYS A 639 8.89 -10.70 -21.08
C LYS A 639 9.49 -10.38 -19.71
N ARG A 640 10.14 -9.21 -19.56
CA ARG A 640 10.67 -8.74 -18.26
C ARG A 640 9.55 -8.53 -17.22
N GLN A 641 8.41 -7.97 -17.63
CA GLN A 641 7.24 -7.79 -16.77
C GLN A 641 6.70 -9.14 -16.26
N THR A 642 6.41 -10.07 -17.15
CA THR A 642 5.91 -11.41 -16.76
C THR A 642 6.88 -12.21 -15.89
N GLN A 643 8.20 -12.02 -16.06
CA GLN A 643 9.21 -12.58 -15.14
C GLN A 643 9.16 -11.94 -13.75
N LYS A 644 8.93 -10.62 -13.65
CA LYS A 644 8.76 -9.93 -12.36
C LYS A 644 7.47 -10.29 -11.65
N ASP A 645 6.37 -10.43 -12.38
CA ASP A 645 5.09 -10.88 -11.83
C ASP A 645 5.20 -12.30 -11.25
N LEU A 646 5.94 -13.19 -11.93
CA LEU A 646 6.20 -14.55 -11.46
C LEU A 646 7.18 -14.60 -10.27
N GLU A 647 8.19 -13.73 -10.23
CA GLU A 647 9.06 -13.55 -9.05
C GLU A 647 8.25 -13.08 -7.82
N HIS A 648 7.41 -12.06 -7.97
CA HIS A 648 6.51 -11.60 -6.91
C HIS A 648 5.52 -12.68 -6.46
N ALA A 649 4.89 -13.40 -7.39
CA ALA A 649 3.97 -14.49 -7.07
C ALA A 649 4.65 -15.71 -6.42
N MET A 650 5.98 -15.83 -6.52
CA MET A 650 6.74 -16.82 -5.76
C MET A 650 7.12 -16.31 -4.37
N LEU A 651 7.58 -15.05 -4.27
CA LEU A 651 7.87 -14.39 -2.99
C LEU A 651 6.66 -14.36 -2.05
N LEU A 652 5.45 -14.15 -2.58
CA LEU A 652 4.21 -14.25 -1.79
C LEU A 652 3.97 -15.66 -1.23
N ARG A 653 4.06 -16.70 -2.07
CA ARG A 653 3.92 -18.11 -1.63
C ARG A 653 5.02 -18.53 -0.65
N HIS A 654 6.22 -17.97 -0.80
CA HIS A 654 7.33 -18.16 0.13
C HIS A 654 7.04 -17.53 1.49
N HIS A 655 6.45 -16.32 1.51
CA HIS A 655 6.01 -15.65 2.73
C HIS A 655 4.86 -16.39 3.43
N GLU A 656 3.84 -16.82 2.68
CA GLU A 656 2.71 -17.62 3.19
C GLU A 656 3.20 -18.92 3.83
N SER A 657 4.06 -19.67 3.13
CA SER A 657 4.65 -20.93 3.63
C SER A 657 5.52 -20.75 4.88
N MET A 658 6.22 -19.61 4.98
CA MET A 658 6.97 -19.23 6.18
C MET A 658 6.04 -18.88 7.35
N GLN A 659 4.99 -18.09 7.13
CA GLN A 659 3.98 -17.75 8.15
C GLN A 659 3.24 -19.00 8.66
N GLU A 660 2.88 -19.95 7.79
CA GLU A 660 2.30 -21.22 8.23
C GLU A 660 3.25 -22.01 9.14
N LEU A 661 4.55 -22.01 8.81
CA LEU A 661 5.56 -22.67 9.64
C LEU A 661 5.67 -21.97 11.00
N GLU A 662 5.81 -20.64 11.03
CA GLU A 662 5.84 -19.84 12.26
C GLU A 662 4.59 -20.09 13.13
N PHE A 663 3.39 -20.11 12.55
CA PHE A 663 2.15 -20.41 13.27
C PHE A 663 2.13 -21.83 13.85
N ARG A 664 2.58 -22.84 13.09
CA ARG A 664 2.74 -24.22 13.57
C ARG A 664 3.78 -24.31 14.70
N GLN A 665 4.88 -23.57 14.61
CA GLN A 665 5.93 -23.51 15.61
C GLN A 665 5.46 -22.82 16.91
N LEU A 666 4.83 -21.65 16.81
CA LEU A 666 4.22 -20.93 17.94
C LEU A 666 3.18 -21.81 18.65
N SER A 667 2.30 -22.48 17.90
CA SER A 667 1.33 -23.44 18.43
C SER A 667 1.99 -24.63 19.14
N SER A 668 3.18 -25.06 18.71
CA SER A 668 3.97 -26.09 19.39
C SER A 668 4.55 -25.57 20.72
N VAL A 669 5.16 -24.38 20.71
CA VAL A 669 5.72 -23.74 21.91
C VAL A 669 4.64 -23.41 22.95
N GLN A 670 3.47 -22.92 22.54
CA GLN A 670 2.34 -22.64 23.44
C GLN A 670 1.83 -23.93 24.12
N ARG A 671 1.62 -25.01 23.36
CA ARG A 671 1.21 -26.32 23.94
C ARG A 671 2.26 -26.87 24.92
N MET A 672 3.54 -26.77 24.58
CA MET A 672 4.63 -27.15 25.48
C MET A 672 4.62 -26.30 26.76
N ARG A 673 4.53 -24.97 26.66
CA ARG A 673 4.46 -24.07 27.82
C ARG A 673 3.24 -24.37 28.71
N ALA A 674 2.07 -24.62 28.12
CA ALA A 674 0.86 -24.96 28.85
C ALA A 674 1.02 -26.27 29.65
N GLU A 675 1.58 -27.32 29.03
CA GLU A 675 1.81 -28.61 29.71
C GLU A 675 2.86 -28.51 30.81
N LEU A 676 3.97 -27.79 30.58
CA LEU A 676 5.00 -27.57 31.60
C LEU A 676 4.49 -26.74 32.79
N ILE A 677 3.57 -25.79 32.56
CA ILE A 677 2.87 -25.04 33.61
C ILE A 677 1.89 -25.96 34.36
N ARG A 678 1.12 -26.78 33.65
CA ARG A 678 0.18 -27.76 34.26
C ARG A 678 0.91 -28.75 35.18
N VAL A 679 2.04 -29.30 34.73
CA VAL A 679 2.91 -30.18 35.52
C VAL A 679 3.50 -29.45 36.73
N GLN A 680 3.92 -28.18 36.57
CA GLN A 680 4.40 -27.37 37.70
C GLN A 680 3.30 -27.15 38.75
N HIS A 681 2.12 -26.66 38.34
CA HIS A 681 1.00 -26.42 39.26
C HIS A 681 0.55 -27.70 39.97
N GLN A 682 0.51 -28.83 39.26
CA GLN A 682 0.20 -30.13 39.85
C GLN A 682 1.25 -30.56 40.88
N THR A 683 2.54 -30.32 40.62
CA THR A 683 3.63 -30.61 41.58
C THR A 683 3.54 -29.71 42.81
N GLU A 684 3.24 -28.44 42.61
CA GLU A 684 3.13 -27.43 43.67
C GLU A 684 1.93 -27.68 44.59
N LEU A 685 0.78 -28.02 44.01
CA LEU A 685 -0.42 -28.47 44.72
C LEU A 685 -0.16 -29.76 45.52
N THR A 686 0.60 -30.71 44.98
CA THR A 686 0.98 -31.93 45.71
C THR A 686 1.86 -31.58 46.92
N ASN A 687 2.90 -30.77 46.73
CA ASN A 687 3.79 -30.30 47.80
C ASN A 687 3.01 -29.54 48.90
N GLN A 688 2.08 -28.66 48.52
CA GLN A 688 1.26 -27.90 49.48
C GLN A 688 0.32 -28.83 50.27
N ASN A 689 -0.29 -29.83 49.62
CA ASN A 689 -1.12 -30.82 50.29
C ASN A 689 -0.32 -31.69 51.27
N GLU A 690 0.92 -32.07 50.93
CA GLU A 690 1.81 -32.79 51.85
C GLU A 690 2.25 -31.93 53.03
N TYR A 691 2.60 -30.65 52.80
CA TYR A 691 2.90 -29.69 53.86
C TYR A 691 1.71 -29.52 54.81
N ASN A 692 0.50 -29.32 54.28
CA ASN A 692 -0.73 -29.22 55.09
C ASN A 692 -0.97 -30.51 55.90
N LYS A 693 -0.78 -31.69 55.29
CA LYS A 693 -0.85 -32.99 56.00
C LYS A 693 0.26 -33.18 57.03
N ARG A 694 1.46 -32.59 56.89
CA ARG A 694 2.49 -32.56 57.96
C ARG A 694 2.04 -31.65 59.11
N ARG A 695 1.63 -30.41 58.81
CA ARG A 695 1.19 -29.42 59.80
C ARG A 695 -0.05 -29.87 60.59
N GLU A 696 -0.99 -30.54 59.94
CA GLU A 696 -2.16 -31.10 60.63
C GLU A 696 -1.74 -32.22 61.60
N ARG A 697 -0.81 -33.11 61.20
CA ARG A 697 -0.24 -34.13 62.08
C ARG A 697 0.50 -33.52 63.27
N GLU A 698 1.26 -32.43 63.07
CA GLU A 698 1.88 -31.68 64.17
C GLU A 698 0.84 -31.09 65.14
N LEU A 699 -0.20 -30.43 64.62
CA LEU A 699 -1.23 -29.79 65.44
C LEU A 699 -2.03 -30.83 66.23
N ARG A 700 -2.43 -31.94 65.59
CA ARG A 700 -3.07 -33.08 66.27
C ARG A 700 -2.16 -33.67 67.37
N ARG A 701 -0.85 -33.83 67.12
CA ARG A 701 0.13 -34.29 68.12
C ARG A 701 0.25 -33.30 69.30
N LYS A 702 0.36 -31.99 69.02
CA LYS A 702 0.45 -30.92 70.03
C LYS A 702 -0.81 -30.89 70.90
N HIS A 703 -1.99 -30.91 70.30
CA HIS A 703 -3.27 -30.93 71.02
C HIS A 703 -3.42 -32.18 71.91
N VAL A 704 -3.02 -33.37 71.44
CA VAL A 704 -3.03 -34.59 72.26
C VAL A 704 -2.05 -34.51 73.44
N MET A 705 -0.89 -33.85 73.28
CA MET A 705 0.06 -33.60 74.37
C MET A 705 -0.53 -32.61 75.41
N GLU A 706 -1.19 -31.56 74.94
CA GLU A 706 -1.81 -30.52 75.77
C GLU A 706 -3.01 -31.07 76.57
N VAL A 707 -3.91 -31.83 75.92
CA VAL A 707 -5.02 -32.55 76.59
C VAL A 707 -4.49 -33.57 77.60
N ARG A 708 -3.33 -34.19 77.37
CA ARG A 708 -2.67 -35.05 78.38
C ARG A 708 -2.20 -34.25 79.61
N GLN A 709 -1.70 -33.02 79.42
CA GLN A 709 -1.19 -32.16 80.50
C GLN A 709 -2.30 -31.45 81.32
N GLN A 710 -3.52 -31.32 80.81
CA GLN A 710 -4.63 -30.70 81.55
C GLN A 710 -4.94 -31.41 82.89
N PRO A 711 -5.16 -30.67 84.00
CA PRO A 711 -5.48 -31.24 85.31
C PRO A 711 -6.85 -31.95 85.31
N LYS A 712 -7.00 -32.96 86.20
CA LYS A 712 -8.15 -33.87 86.21
C LYS A 712 -9.51 -33.17 86.41
N SER A 713 -9.55 -32.01 87.06
CA SER A 713 -10.77 -31.23 87.32
C SER A 713 -11.47 -30.72 86.04
N LEU A 714 -10.71 -30.26 85.04
CA LEU A 714 -11.27 -29.73 83.79
C LEU A 714 -11.88 -30.82 82.89
N LYS A 715 -11.40 -32.07 83.02
CA LYS A 715 -11.84 -33.21 82.21
C LYS A 715 -13.28 -33.66 82.52
N VAL A 716 -13.87 -33.20 83.62
CA VAL A 716 -15.27 -33.48 84.00
C VAL A 716 -16.24 -32.45 83.39
N ILE A 717 -15.78 -31.22 83.15
CA ILE A 717 -16.66 -30.06 82.81
C ILE A 717 -16.98 -29.97 81.30
N HIS A 718 -16.24 -30.68 80.44
CA HIS A 718 -16.49 -30.67 78.98
C HIS A 718 -17.67 -31.56 78.51
N LEU A 719 -18.14 -32.50 79.34
CA LEU A 719 -19.22 -33.43 78.97
C LEU A 719 -20.57 -32.74 78.66
N PRO A 720 -21.07 -31.78 79.47
CA PRO A 720 -22.31 -31.07 79.16
C PRO A 720 -22.22 -30.19 77.90
N PHE A 721 -21.06 -29.58 77.64
CA PHE A 721 -20.92 -28.59 76.56
C PHE A 721 -20.96 -29.19 75.16
N LEU A 722 -20.42 -30.41 74.99
CA LEU A 722 -20.54 -31.16 73.73
C LEU A 722 -21.99 -31.62 73.48
N TYR A 723 -22.77 -31.87 74.53
CA TYR A 723 -24.17 -32.29 74.39
C TYR A 723 -25.05 -31.17 73.80
N LEU A 724 -24.85 -29.92 74.22
CA LEU A 724 -25.59 -28.77 73.67
C LEU A 724 -25.27 -28.51 72.18
N LEU A 725 -24.01 -28.61 71.76
CA LEU A 725 -23.65 -28.35 70.35
C LEU A 725 -24.18 -29.42 69.38
N CYS A 726 -24.34 -30.67 69.83
CA CYS A 726 -24.93 -31.72 68.99
C CYS A 726 -26.44 -31.51 68.77
N ILE A 727 -27.18 -31.04 69.78
CA ILE A 727 -28.63 -30.78 69.69
C ILE A 727 -28.92 -29.65 68.67
N TYR A 728 -28.05 -28.63 68.60
CA TYR A 728 -28.23 -27.47 67.71
C TYR A 728 -27.97 -27.73 66.22
N ARG A 729 -27.68 -28.97 65.80
CA ARG A 729 -27.23 -29.29 64.43
C ARG A 729 -28.08 -30.32 63.67
N GLY A 730 -29.27 -30.68 64.15
CA GLY A 730 -30.07 -31.74 63.53
C GLY A 730 -31.59 -31.73 63.79
N ALA A 731 -32.30 -30.70 63.31
CA ALA A 731 -33.75 -30.76 63.02
C ALA A 731 -34.16 -29.63 62.05
N PRO A 732 -35.17 -29.82 61.16
CA PRO A 732 -35.62 -28.80 60.22
C PRO A 732 -36.64 -27.82 60.84
N HIS A 733 -36.64 -26.57 60.38
CA HIS A 733 -37.75 -25.63 60.60
C HIS A 733 -39.00 -26.06 59.84
N PRO A 734 -40.20 -25.78 60.39
CA PRO A 734 -40.91 -24.57 59.94
C PRO A 734 -41.54 -23.75 61.08
N ILE A 735 -42.32 -22.73 60.70
CA ILE A 735 -43.31 -21.97 61.49
C ILE A 735 -42.79 -20.83 62.40
N LYS A 736 -43.39 -19.64 62.19
CA LYS A 736 -43.36 -18.39 62.99
C LYS A 736 -44.33 -18.54 64.20
N PRO A 737 -44.25 -17.79 65.34
CA PRO A 737 -44.10 -16.33 65.32
C PRO A 737 -43.47 -15.61 66.54
N SER A 738 -43.38 -14.28 66.42
CA SER A 738 -43.49 -13.21 67.46
C SER A 738 -43.03 -13.46 68.92
N PHE A 739 -42.09 -12.64 69.41
CA PHE A 739 -42.24 -11.82 70.64
C PHE A 739 -41.16 -10.68 70.69
N PRO A 740 -41.05 -9.79 71.71
CA PRO A 740 -40.85 -8.36 71.44
C PRO A 740 -39.45 -7.81 71.77
N ARG A 741 -39.27 -6.50 71.54
CA ARG A 741 -38.10 -5.72 71.96
C ARG A 741 -37.85 -5.80 73.47
N ILE A 742 -36.60 -6.08 73.85
CA ILE A 742 -35.98 -5.54 75.07
C ILE A 742 -34.65 -4.89 74.67
N LYS A 743 -34.42 -3.64 75.10
CA LYS A 743 -33.11 -2.96 75.02
C LYS A 743 -32.36 -3.19 76.32
N LEU A 744 -31.04 -3.38 76.25
CA LEU A 744 -30.00 -3.08 77.27
C LEU A 744 -28.64 -3.41 76.62
N SER A 745 -28.02 -2.53 75.82
CA SER A 745 -27.17 -1.39 76.23
C SER A 745 -26.08 -1.71 77.26
N TYR A 746 -24.87 -2.06 76.80
CA TYR A 746 -23.58 -1.56 77.34
C TYR A 746 -22.41 -1.84 76.37
N SER A 747 -21.41 -0.96 76.38
CA SER A 747 -20.16 -0.91 75.58
C SER A 747 -19.33 0.30 76.10
N PRO A 748 -18.06 0.58 75.71
CA PRO A 748 -17.08 -0.18 74.89
C PRO A 748 -15.70 -0.35 75.60
N TYR A 749 -14.64 -0.65 74.82
CA TYR A 749 -13.19 -0.68 75.17
C TYR A 749 -12.72 -1.89 76.01
N TYR A 750 -11.54 -2.51 75.82
CA TYR A 750 -10.33 -2.25 75.00
C TYR A 750 -9.77 -3.61 74.46
N LEU A 751 -8.74 -3.74 73.60
CA LEU A 751 -7.81 -2.76 72.99
C LEU A 751 -7.64 -3.03 71.46
N TRP A 752 -6.42 -3.05 70.88
CA TRP A 752 -6.19 -2.99 69.42
C TRP A 752 -4.80 -3.53 68.96
N TRP A 753 -4.72 -4.17 67.78
CA TRP A 753 -3.61 -4.19 66.78
C TRP A 753 -4.17 -4.77 65.45
N GLU A 754 -4.19 -4.06 64.31
CA GLU A 754 -3.08 -3.69 63.38
C GLU A 754 -2.52 -4.94 62.63
N CYS A 755 -2.34 -5.00 61.31
CA CYS A 755 -2.18 -3.99 60.24
C CYS A 755 -2.90 -4.48 58.94
N PHE A 756 -3.11 -3.72 57.84
CA PHE A 756 -3.13 -2.27 57.56
C PHE A 756 -3.53 -2.08 56.07
N ARG A 757 -4.63 -1.35 55.74
CA ARG A 757 -4.87 -0.77 54.38
C ARG A 757 -6.02 0.25 54.36
N ALA A 758 -5.70 1.56 54.35
CA ALA A 758 -6.48 2.62 53.64
C ALA A 758 -5.85 4.02 53.83
N ARG A 759 -5.24 4.59 52.77
CA ARG A 759 -5.20 6.07 52.56
C ARG A 759 -4.68 6.47 51.17
N SER A 760 -5.61 6.79 50.28
CA SER A 760 -5.51 7.89 49.31
C SER A 760 -6.88 8.07 48.65
N GLN A 761 -7.38 9.30 48.58
CA GLN A 761 -8.64 9.65 47.91
C GLN A 761 -8.34 10.35 46.59
N SER A 762 -8.98 9.95 45.48
CA SER A 762 -9.28 10.85 44.35
C SER A 762 -10.22 10.17 43.34
N THR A 763 -11.37 10.82 43.11
CA THR A 763 -12.11 10.92 41.84
C THR A 763 -12.37 9.68 40.95
N THR A 764 -13.68 9.41 40.78
CA THR A 764 -14.38 8.85 39.59
C THR A 764 -14.07 7.42 39.08
N PRO A 765 -15.10 6.58 38.85
CA PRO A 765 -14.94 5.25 38.25
C PRO A 765 -15.30 5.20 36.75
N PRO A 766 -14.65 4.33 35.98
CA PRO A 766 -15.25 3.70 34.80
C PRO A 766 -15.89 2.36 35.20
N TRP A 767 -17.15 2.14 34.80
CA TRP A 767 -17.62 0.79 34.53
C TRP A 767 -16.93 0.30 33.25
N TRP A 768 -16.51 -0.97 33.19
CA TRP A 768 -16.50 -1.83 32.00
C TRP A 768 -15.83 -3.17 32.35
N PHE A 769 -16.61 -4.23 32.49
CA PHE A 769 -16.30 -5.58 31.98
C PHE A 769 -17.49 -6.51 32.21
N PHE A 770 -18.29 -6.69 31.17
CA PHE A 770 -19.25 -7.78 31.02
C PHE A 770 -19.11 -8.33 29.60
N CYS A 771 -19.60 -9.54 29.35
CA CYS A 771 -19.60 -10.19 28.03
C CYS A 771 -18.23 -10.56 27.41
N TRP A 772 -17.54 -11.53 28.03
CA TRP A 772 -17.06 -12.70 27.25
C TRP A 772 -17.21 -13.98 28.07
N GLN A 773 -18.45 -14.44 28.28
CA GLN A 773 -18.73 -15.81 28.73
C GLN A 773 -20.18 -16.23 28.42
N GLN A 774 -20.54 -16.38 27.13
CA GLN A 774 -21.83 -16.98 26.76
C GLN A 774 -21.74 -17.84 25.49
N PHE A 775 -20.95 -18.91 25.58
CA PHE A 775 -21.07 -20.10 24.74
C PHE A 775 -20.73 -21.31 25.61
N CYS A 776 -21.47 -22.41 25.41
CA CYS A 776 -21.65 -23.52 26.37
C CYS A 776 -22.38 -23.09 27.67
N ASP A 777 -23.44 -23.75 28.15
CA ASP A 777 -24.01 -25.05 27.76
C ASP A 777 -25.54 -25.01 27.52
N SER A 778 -26.01 -26.03 26.78
CA SER A 778 -27.43 -26.30 26.53
C SER A 778 -27.80 -27.66 27.13
N GLN A 779 -28.48 -27.65 28.29
CA GLN A 779 -29.34 -28.73 28.79
C GLN A 779 -30.00 -28.34 30.13
N TYR A 780 -31.25 -27.86 30.08
CA TYR A 780 -32.42 -28.46 30.75
C TYR A 780 -33.72 -27.69 30.44
#